data_AF-A0A2U1IZN0-F1
#
_entry.id   AF-A0A2U1IZN0-F1
#
_cell.length_a   1.000
_cell.length_b   1.000
_cell.length_c   1.000
_cell.angle_alpha   90.00
_cell.angle_beta   90.00
_cell.angle_gamma   90.00
#
_symmetry.space_group_name_H-M   'P 1'
#
loop_
_entity.id
_entity.type
_entity.pdbx_description
1 polymer ?
#
loop_
_entity_poly.entity_id
_entity_poly.type
_entity_poly.pdbx_seq_one_letter_code
_entity_poly.pdbx_strand_id
1 'polypeptide(L)'
;MEKMGNYQTQPDSTNIPEDKCKNSGIQFEHIDGRSFADFYDNFKSLNKQTVEESVHEHHYQQEINNLLLKFDENNHENKNGNFKNKKDLARLVVIDFDNTLFRSPLPNSHIWDPRAVGFLKGDLGWFLESRTLQKPYLSNVESRWIREVEEISLREINRPDTISVLLTGRSDYIYHDIIGELLVERGLKFDLVILKENPNVKWKFKKGSFVSDSSTSDTQLGLSSTKVFEAKATNLSTFDYKMQVIDDIIKTFPTINSIYMWDDRINHCSKMQDYLEKKYVETKTIKEGIVYKVDQHTLYMEEELERELVKSMIENHNNNIALEHYDCFNLENSSNSSCSIITQIIKKKVDTIVIDNETTKVPVTSAATSENLVPFDITNQNLITNPVLASKQLKLHPIVFYTGVVLDQHSQNLINSIFNTPPHWRKPVFDMSLGIGLVDPGLIGRRLGHYNDEYQNYLDADQDVVMDNGEPFYGHLPSRLISYGDTVDIRVDGIGFIPNKMYGLRVSRTVTYPGTRNTKERESGINNGHVQKRAKRRFVTKNFHSSGLVSVTENKPEHNNDNEYVNARRKTYHSFIVLAYNEAGGTHMREISTINTFIKFNNITKKTLHSLDSEFGTNMTDLIDLDQLTRAVSVRSDSRNNRFLEFSVSGSIEPITRVTVAPLDKKYGPNGEITEKRVKLPVSIGRLIIEFWGDKISNMGIGKGIKFIEKQMEESGIKNSLEDKEKIENLVSKLEPTDFN
;
A
#
# COMPACT_ATOMS: atom_id res chain seq x y z
N MET A 1 3.22 -52.77 -46.79
CA MET A 1 3.00 -54.02 -47.52
C MET A 1 1.52 -54.30 -47.51
N GLU A 2 0.89 -54.26 -48.70
CA GLU A 2 -0.42 -54.81 -49.10
C GLU A 2 -1.67 -54.49 -48.24
N LYS A 3 -2.86 -54.13 -48.76
CA LYS A 3 -3.43 -54.16 -50.12
C LYS A 3 -4.68 -53.27 -50.20
N MET A 4 -5.02 -52.92 -51.44
CA MET A 4 -6.14 -52.11 -51.93
C MET A 4 -7.54 -52.73 -51.72
N GLY A 5 -8.58 -51.90 -51.90
CA GLY A 5 -9.92 -52.35 -52.32
C GLY A 5 -10.99 -51.24 -52.40
N ASN A 6 -11.19 -50.67 -53.60
CA ASN A 6 -12.30 -49.80 -53.98
C ASN A 6 -13.65 -50.54 -54.01
N TYR A 7 -14.79 -49.84 -53.81
CA TYR A 7 -15.97 -49.87 -54.70
C TYR A 7 -16.97 -48.73 -54.39
N GLN A 8 -17.41 -48.05 -55.45
CA GLN A 8 -18.46 -47.01 -55.52
C GLN A 8 -19.88 -47.59 -55.45
N THR A 9 -20.86 -46.77 -55.05
CA THR A 9 -22.05 -46.42 -55.88
C THR A 9 -22.93 -45.36 -55.19
N GLN A 10 -23.38 -44.36 -55.97
CA GLN A 10 -24.40 -43.35 -55.63
C GLN A 10 -25.84 -43.92 -55.74
N PRO A 11 -26.88 -43.11 -55.47
CA PRO A 11 -27.49 -42.33 -56.57
C PRO A 11 -27.85 -40.87 -56.25
N ASP A 12 -28.00 -40.12 -57.34
CA ASP A 12 -28.22 -38.67 -57.48
C ASP A 12 -29.68 -38.17 -57.34
N SER A 13 -29.76 -36.83 -57.23
CA SER A 13 -30.76 -35.88 -57.81
C SER A 13 -31.89 -35.41 -56.87
N THR A 14 -32.26 -34.12 -56.73
CA THR A 14 -32.32 -32.97 -57.68
C THR A 14 -32.43 -31.59 -56.97
N ASN A 15 -31.73 -30.57 -57.53
CA ASN A 15 -32.05 -29.13 -57.84
C ASN A 15 -32.84 -28.21 -56.85
N ILE A 16 -32.25 -27.10 -56.31
CA ILE A 16 -32.06 -25.68 -56.83
C ILE A 16 -33.35 -24.79 -56.68
N PRO A 17 -33.31 -23.45 -56.37
CA PRO A 17 -32.20 -22.49 -56.49
C PRO A 17 -31.88 -21.55 -55.30
N GLU A 18 -30.69 -20.96 -55.47
CA GLU A 18 -30.13 -19.75 -54.86
C GLU A 18 -31.02 -18.50 -55.00
N ASP A 19 -30.91 -17.57 -54.04
CA ASP A 19 -30.87 -16.15 -54.40
C ASP A 19 -29.97 -15.32 -53.46
N LYS A 20 -29.21 -14.43 -54.07
CA LYS A 20 -28.21 -13.54 -53.46
C LYS A 20 -28.84 -12.19 -53.11
N CYS A 21 -28.45 -11.60 -51.98
CA CYS A 21 -28.20 -10.15 -51.93
C CYS A 21 -27.21 -9.78 -50.80
N LYS A 22 -26.16 -9.06 -51.18
CA LYS A 22 -25.25 -8.31 -50.30
C LYS A 22 -25.90 -6.97 -49.95
N ASN A 23 -25.81 -6.53 -48.69
CA ASN A 23 -25.15 -5.27 -48.32
C ASN A 23 -25.33 -4.89 -46.83
N SER A 24 -24.19 -4.57 -46.23
CA SER A 24 -23.92 -3.54 -45.22
C SER A 24 -25.07 -2.91 -44.44
N GLY A 25 -25.01 -3.02 -43.11
CA GLY A 25 -25.73 -2.16 -42.19
C GLY A 25 -25.44 -2.55 -40.74
N ILE A 26 -24.53 -1.81 -40.10
CA ILE A 26 -24.30 -1.85 -38.66
C ILE A 26 -25.58 -1.40 -37.96
N GLN A 27 -26.20 -2.28 -37.17
CA GLN A 27 -27.16 -1.93 -36.13
C GLN A 27 -26.85 -2.74 -34.88
N PHE A 28 -26.46 -2.04 -33.81
CA PHE A 28 -26.54 -2.56 -32.46
C PHE A 28 -27.97 -2.32 -31.98
N GLU A 29 -28.75 -3.39 -31.84
CA GLU A 29 -29.99 -3.35 -31.07
C GLU A 29 -30.02 -4.48 -30.02
N HIS A 30 -30.38 -4.04 -28.82
CA HIS A 30 -31.02 -4.75 -27.71
C HIS A 30 -30.33 -5.96 -27.10
N ILE A 31 -29.62 -5.68 -26.00
CA ILE A 31 -29.44 -6.62 -24.89
C ILE A 31 -30.79 -6.73 -24.16
N ASP A 32 -31.30 -7.96 -24.07
CA ASP A 32 -32.49 -8.33 -23.30
C ASP A 32 -32.37 -7.84 -21.85
N GLY A 33 -33.25 -6.91 -21.48
CA GLY A 33 -33.40 -6.39 -20.14
C GLY A 33 -34.09 -7.39 -19.21
N ARG A 34 -33.37 -8.44 -18.79
CA ARG A 34 -33.76 -9.14 -17.56
C ARG A 34 -33.32 -8.29 -16.37
N SER A 35 -34.26 -7.93 -15.51
CA SER A 35 -33.93 -7.16 -14.32
C SER A 35 -33.18 -8.06 -13.33
N PHE A 36 -32.29 -7.48 -12.52
CA PHE A 36 -31.58 -8.19 -11.45
C PHE A 36 -32.55 -8.92 -10.48
N ALA A 37 -33.79 -8.44 -10.35
CA ALA A 37 -34.83 -9.10 -9.59
C ALA A 37 -35.17 -10.51 -10.13
N ASP A 38 -35.12 -10.73 -11.45
CA ASP A 38 -35.44 -12.02 -12.07
C ASP A 38 -34.34 -13.07 -11.86
N PHE A 39 -33.07 -12.62 -11.84
CA PHE A 39 -31.93 -13.49 -11.49
C PHE A 39 -31.99 -13.90 -10.01
N TYR A 40 -32.38 -12.97 -9.13
CA TYR A 40 -32.43 -13.21 -7.68
C TYR A 40 -33.72 -13.90 -7.20
N ASP A 41 -34.86 -13.73 -7.87
CA ASP A 41 -36.09 -14.45 -7.52
C ASP A 41 -35.99 -15.95 -7.88
N ASN A 42 -35.24 -16.30 -8.93
CA ASN A 42 -34.80 -17.68 -9.19
C ASN A 42 -33.81 -18.20 -8.12
N PHE A 43 -32.99 -17.33 -7.54
CA PHE A 43 -32.11 -17.67 -6.42
C PHE A 43 -32.88 -17.95 -5.12
N LYS A 44 -34.07 -17.35 -4.96
CA LYS A 44 -34.89 -17.43 -3.75
C LYS A 44 -35.85 -18.61 -3.71
N SER A 45 -36.30 -19.11 -4.86
CA SER A 45 -37.21 -20.27 -4.94
C SER A 45 -36.52 -21.57 -4.50
N LEU A 46 -35.20 -21.70 -4.68
CA LEU A 46 -34.40 -22.85 -4.23
C LEU A 46 -34.18 -22.89 -2.71
N ASN A 47 -34.08 -21.74 -2.04
CA ASN A 47 -33.74 -21.66 -0.61
C ASN A 47 -34.93 -21.87 0.36
N LYS A 48 -36.11 -22.29 -0.13
CA LYS A 48 -37.32 -22.40 0.70
C LYS A 48 -37.66 -23.82 1.18
N GLN A 49 -36.83 -24.82 0.89
CA GLN A 49 -37.00 -26.16 1.47
C GLN A 49 -35.71 -26.61 2.16
N THR A 50 -35.87 -26.98 3.42
CA THR A 50 -34.93 -27.61 4.37
C THR A 50 -33.89 -26.71 5.02
N VAL A 51 -34.10 -26.37 6.30
CA VAL A 51 -33.02 -26.32 7.32
C VAL A 51 -33.64 -26.61 8.69
N GLU A 52 -33.38 -27.82 9.22
CA GLU A 52 -33.21 -28.01 10.67
C GLU A 52 -31.79 -27.52 10.99
N GLU A 53 -31.67 -26.58 11.94
CA GLU A 53 -30.41 -25.93 12.30
C GLU A 53 -29.40 -26.94 12.86
N SER A 54 -28.39 -27.29 12.05
CA SER A 54 -27.20 -28.00 12.50
C SER A 54 -26.08 -27.02 12.86
N VAL A 55 -25.11 -27.51 13.64
CA VAL A 55 -24.05 -26.75 14.33
C VAL A 55 -23.23 -25.88 13.37
N HIS A 56 -23.39 -24.56 13.51
CA HIS A 56 -22.54 -23.46 12.99
C HIS A 56 -21.80 -23.70 11.67
N GLU A 57 -22.55 -23.99 10.61
CA GLU A 57 -22.03 -23.97 9.24
C GLU A 57 -21.86 -22.51 8.76
N HIS A 58 -20.73 -22.21 8.11
CA HIS A 58 -20.47 -20.93 7.46
C HIS A 58 -21.42 -20.72 6.26
N HIS A 59 -21.73 -19.47 5.91
CA HIS A 59 -22.60 -19.17 4.77
C HIS A 59 -22.01 -19.70 3.45
N TYR A 60 -20.69 -19.60 3.24
CA TYR A 60 -20.02 -20.10 2.05
C TYR A 60 -20.17 -21.62 1.88
N GLN A 61 -20.29 -22.38 2.97
CA GLN A 61 -20.47 -23.83 2.91
C GLN A 61 -21.87 -24.18 2.36
N GLN A 62 -22.88 -23.38 2.72
CA GLN A 62 -24.22 -23.48 2.13
C GLN A 62 -24.18 -23.15 0.63
N GLU A 63 -23.40 -22.15 0.22
CA GLU A 63 -23.21 -21.82 -1.21
C GLU A 63 -22.51 -22.95 -1.99
N ILE A 64 -21.50 -23.59 -1.39
CA ILE A 64 -20.84 -24.77 -1.95
C ILE A 64 -21.85 -25.91 -2.17
N ASN A 65 -22.70 -26.18 -1.18
CA ASN A 65 -23.74 -27.21 -1.28
C ASN A 65 -24.81 -26.85 -2.34
N ASN A 66 -25.21 -25.59 -2.40
CA ASN A 66 -26.15 -25.11 -3.43
C ASN A 66 -25.56 -25.21 -4.83
N LEU A 67 -24.26 -24.96 -4.98
CA LEU A 67 -23.55 -25.14 -6.26
C LEU A 67 -23.53 -26.61 -6.67
N LEU A 68 -23.29 -27.52 -5.71
CA LEU A 68 -23.34 -28.96 -5.95
C LEU A 68 -24.71 -29.39 -6.51
N LEU A 69 -25.80 -28.91 -5.90
CA LEU A 69 -27.16 -29.20 -6.35
C LEU A 69 -27.42 -28.65 -7.77
N LYS A 70 -26.99 -27.41 -8.06
CA LYS A 70 -27.12 -26.81 -9.40
C LYS A 70 -26.42 -27.63 -10.48
N PHE A 71 -25.24 -28.17 -10.19
CA PHE A 71 -24.51 -29.01 -11.14
C PHE A 71 -25.07 -30.43 -11.25
N ASP A 72 -25.82 -30.90 -10.25
CA ASP A 72 -26.55 -32.17 -10.32
C ASP A 72 -27.84 -32.03 -11.17
N GLU A 73 -28.62 -30.96 -11.00
CA GLU A 73 -29.88 -30.72 -11.73
C GLU A 73 -29.69 -30.58 -13.26
N ASN A 74 -28.60 -29.95 -13.69
CA ASN A 74 -28.26 -29.78 -15.11
C ASN A 74 -27.99 -31.11 -15.86
N ASN A 75 -27.90 -32.25 -15.16
CA ASN A 75 -27.83 -33.56 -15.82
C ASN A 75 -29.13 -33.97 -16.53
N HIS A 76 -30.28 -33.37 -16.16
CA HIS A 76 -31.60 -33.85 -16.60
C HIS A 76 -32.22 -33.08 -17.78
N GLU A 77 -31.80 -31.83 -18.04
CA GLU A 77 -32.34 -30.99 -19.12
C GLU A 77 -31.22 -30.49 -20.04
N ASN A 78 -30.91 -31.20 -21.14
CA ASN A 78 -29.78 -30.84 -21.99
C ASN A 78 -30.15 -30.72 -23.47
N LYS A 79 -30.58 -29.52 -23.89
CA LYS A 79 -30.48 -29.01 -25.27
C LYS A 79 -30.33 -27.47 -25.24
N ASN A 80 -29.10 -26.98 -25.45
CA ASN A 80 -28.75 -25.61 -25.91
C ASN A 80 -28.09 -24.61 -24.92
N GLY A 81 -27.30 -25.04 -23.92
CA GLY A 81 -26.49 -24.10 -23.13
C GLY A 81 -25.12 -24.63 -22.68
N ASN A 82 -24.18 -23.72 -22.43
CA ASN A 82 -22.80 -23.98 -22.00
C ASN A 82 -22.73 -24.29 -20.49
N PHE A 83 -23.47 -25.29 -20.02
CA PHE A 83 -23.60 -25.62 -18.59
C PHE A 83 -22.50 -26.58 -18.11
N LYS A 84 -22.05 -26.40 -16.86
CA LYS A 84 -21.05 -27.26 -16.21
C LYS A 84 -21.70 -28.51 -15.63
N ASN A 85 -21.13 -29.68 -15.90
CA ASN A 85 -21.60 -30.96 -15.37
C ASN A 85 -20.67 -31.44 -14.25
N LYS A 86 -21.23 -31.79 -13.09
CA LYS A 86 -20.48 -32.28 -11.92
C LYS A 86 -19.47 -33.38 -12.24
N LYS A 87 -19.80 -34.34 -13.11
CA LYS A 87 -18.91 -35.47 -13.43
C LYS A 87 -17.67 -35.06 -14.22
N ASP A 88 -17.75 -33.93 -14.91
CA ASP A 88 -16.70 -33.42 -15.79
C ASP A 88 -15.84 -32.35 -15.11
N LEU A 89 -16.19 -31.95 -13.87
CA LEU A 89 -15.42 -30.97 -13.09
C LEU A 89 -14.11 -31.59 -12.61
N ALA A 90 -13.00 -31.13 -13.17
CA ALA A 90 -11.67 -31.62 -12.86
C ALA A 90 -10.73 -30.53 -12.31
N ARG A 91 -11.13 -29.26 -12.39
CA ARG A 91 -10.27 -28.11 -12.13
C ARG A 91 -10.91 -27.15 -11.13
N LEU A 92 -10.10 -26.62 -10.21
CA LEU A 92 -10.45 -25.51 -9.33
C LEU A 92 -9.57 -24.30 -9.68
N VAL A 93 -10.19 -23.15 -9.90
CA VAL A 93 -9.51 -21.87 -10.07
C VAL A 93 -9.93 -20.95 -8.94
N VAL A 94 -8.95 -20.41 -8.22
CA VAL A 94 -9.16 -19.45 -7.13
C VAL A 94 -8.44 -18.15 -7.43
N ILE A 95 -9.16 -17.03 -7.40
CA ILE A 95 -8.61 -15.72 -7.71
C ILE A 95 -8.81 -14.82 -6.49
N ASP A 96 -7.73 -14.24 -5.94
CA ASP A 96 -7.85 -13.20 -4.90
C ASP A 96 -8.40 -11.89 -5.50
N PHE A 97 -9.02 -11.07 -4.65
CA PHE A 97 -9.58 -9.80 -5.10
C PHE A 97 -8.56 -8.66 -5.03
N ASP A 98 -8.18 -8.26 -3.81
CA ASP A 98 -7.35 -7.07 -3.58
C ASP A 98 -5.97 -7.23 -4.22
N ASN A 99 -5.63 -6.30 -5.10
CA ASN A 99 -4.38 -6.20 -5.86
C ASN A 99 -4.02 -7.44 -6.70
N THR A 100 -4.98 -8.35 -6.91
CA THR A 100 -4.85 -9.54 -7.75
C THR A 100 -5.79 -9.44 -8.95
N LEU A 101 -7.09 -9.38 -8.73
CA LEU A 101 -8.07 -9.10 -9.79
C LEU A 101 -8.34 -7.60 -9.91
N PHE A 102 -8.36 -6.89 -8.77
CA PHE A 102 -8.74 -5.49 -8.69
C PHE A 102 -7.72 -4.67 -7.89
N ARG A 103 -7.25 -3.54 -8.43
CA ARG A 103 -6.29 -2.60 -7.81
C ARG A 103 -6.95 -1.76 -6.72
N SER A 104 -7.20 -2.39 -5.59
CA SER A 104 -7.74 -1.75 -4.39
C SER A 104 -6.78 -0.69 -3.83
N PRO A 105 -7.26 0.48 -3.40
CA PRO A 105 -6.41 1.50 -2.80
C PRO A 105 -5.67 0.99 -1.56
N LEU A 106 -4.36 1.26 -1.49
CA LEU A 106 -3.56 1.13 -0.27
C LEU A 106 -3.28 2.52 0.30
N PRO A 107 -2.95 2.65 1.60
CA PRO A 107 -2.46 3.91 2.14
C PRO A 107 -1.23 4.40 1.38
N ASN A 108 -1.26 5.63 0.93
CA ASN A 108 -0.21 6.28 0.15
C ASN A 108 1.02 6.54 1.01
N SER A 109 2.09 5.81 0.72
CA SER A 109 3.37 5.90 1.42
C SER A 109 4.05 7.26 1.25
N HIS A 110 3.62 8.10 0.29
CA HIS A 110 4.12 9.47 0.13
C HIS A 110 3.49 10.43 1.13
N ILE A 111 2.24 10.19 1.51
CA ILE A 111 1.50 10.97 2.50
C ILE A 111 1.87 10.50 3.90
N TRP A 112 1.81 9.19 4.12
CA TRP A 112 1.91 8.57 5.44
C TRP A 112 3.30 7.99 5.67
N ASP A 113 3.85 8.20 6.86
CA ASP A 113 5.09 7.51 7.23
C ASP A 113 4.87 5.99 7.39
N PRO A 114 5.93 5.16 7.33
CA PRO A 114 5.78 3.70 7.44
C PRO A 114 5.04 3.23 8.70
N ARG A 115 5.16 3.95 9.83
CA ARG A 115 4.42 3.64 11.06
C ARG A 115 2.94 3.89 10.88
N ALA A 116 2.55 5.06 10.34
CA ALA A 116 1.16 5.36 10.02
C ALA A 116 0.56 4.38 9.02
N VAL A 117 1.27 3.99 7.96
CA VAL A 117 0.78 2.97 7.01
C VAL A 117 0.49 1.64 7.72
N GLY A 118 1.38 1.20 8.62
CA GLY A 118 1.17 0.01 9.44
C GLY A 118 -0.04 0.15 10.36
N PHE A 119 -0.19 1.31 11.01
CA PHE A 119 -1.31 1.62 11.90
C PHE A 119 -2.65 1.70 11.14
N LEU A 120 -2.67 2.23 9.93
CA LEU A 120 -3.84 2.29 9.05
C LEU A 120 -4.27 0.88 8.63
N LYS A 121 -3.35 0.06 8.11
CA LYS A 121 -3.65 -1.32 7.68
C LYS A 121 -4.03 -2.22 8.86
N GLY A 122 -3.40 -1.99 10.00
CA GLY A 122 -3.63 -2.69 11.25
C GLY A 122 -4.74 -2.02 12.04
N ASP A 123 -4.35 -1.26 13.06
CA ASP A 123 -5.22 -0.75 14.13
C ASP A 123 -6.44 0.02 13.65
N LEU A 124 -6.31 1.03 12.76
CA LEU A 124 -7.46 1.80 12.27
C LEU A 124 -8.33 1.06 11.26
N GLY A 125 -7.89 -0.09 10.75
CA GLY A 125 -8.72 -0.98 9.93
C GLY A 125 -8.98 -0.48 8.52
N TRP A 126 -7.96 -0.10 7.76
CA TRP A 126 -8.06 0.33 6.36
C TRP A 126 -8.88 -0.65 5.48
N PHE A 127 -8.67 -1.96 5.66
CA PHE A 127 -9.41 -2.98 4.89
C PHE A 127 -10.82 -3.26 5.42
N LEU A 128 -11.19 -2.66 6.57
CA LEU A 128 -12.55 -2.70 7.13
C LEU A 128 -13.35 -1.43 6.79
N GLU A 129 -12.70 -0.43 6.19
CA GLU A 129 -13.32 0.83 5.79
C GLU A 129 -13.96 0.71 4.39
N SER A 130 -15.28 0.51 4.34
CA SER A 130 -16.04 0.29 3.08
C SER A 130 -15.84 1.41 2.07
N ARG A 131 -15.68 2.64 2.55
CA ARG A 131 -15.45 3.83 1.72
C ARG A 131 -14.24 3.66 0.80
N THR A 132 -13.25 2.82 1.16
CA THR A 132 -12.08 2.54 0.31
C THR A 132 -12.42 1.91 -1.05
N LEU A 133 -13.60 1.30 -1.21
CA LEU A 133 -14.10 0.73 -2.46
C LEU A 133 -15.36 1.44 -2.98
N GLN A 134 -15.66 2.64 -2.50
CA GLN A 134 -16.86 3.40 -2.88
C GLN A 134 -16.51 4.82 -3.33
N LYS A 135 -17.38 5.43 -4.13
CA LYS A 135 -17.24 6.84 -4.51
C LYS A 135 -17.43 7.74 -3.28
N PRO A 136 -16.74 8.89 -3.19
CA PRO A 136 -15.78 9.44 -4.16
C PRO A 136 -14.35 8.87 -4.02
N TYR A 137 -14.06 8.13 -2.96
CA TYR A 137 -12.71 7.64 -2.62
C TYR A 137 -12.16 6.61 -3.62
N LEU A 138 -13.02 5.89 -4.32
CA LEU A 138 -12.67 5.00 -5.43
C LEU A 138 -12.91 5.68 -6.79
N SER A 139 -11.86 6.30 -7.32
CA SER A 139 -11.85 6.89 -8.67
C SER A 139 -11.34 5.91 -9.75
N ASN A 140 -11.73 6.14 -11.00
CA ASN A 140 -11.27 5.41 -12.20
C ASN A 140 -11.40 3.89 -12.12
N VAL A 141 -12.57 3.38 -11.68
CA VAL A 141 -12.86 1.95 -11.45
C VAL A 141 -12.41 1.05 -12.61
N GLU A 142 -12.68 1.45 -13.85
CA GLU A 142 -12.29 0.67 -15.05
C GLU A 142 -10.78 0.42 -15.15
N SER A 143 -9.97 1.41 -14.79
CA SER A 143 -8.50 1.31 -14.82
C SER A 143 -7.93 0.45 -13.69
N ARG A 144 -8.77 0.07 -12.72
CA ARG A 144 -8.36 -0.71 -11.55
C ARG A 144 -8.43 -2.21 -11.79
N TRP A 145 -9.09 -2.69 -12.84
CA TRP A 145 -9.04 -4.12 -13.19
C TRP A 145 -7.66 -4.49 -13.74
N ILE A 146 -7.07 -5.56 -13.20
CA ILE A 146 -5.80 -6.10 -13.68
C ILE A 146 -6.10 -6.95 -14.90
N ARG A 147 -5.90 -6.35 -16.09
CA ARG A 147 -6.35 -6.90 -17.38
C ARG A 147 -5.91 -8.35 -17.60
N GLU A 148 -4.68 -8.69 -17.24
CA GLU A 148 -4.13 -10.03 -17.41
C GLU A 148 -4.91 -11.07 -16.58
N VAL A 149 -5.23 -10.73 -15.34
CA VAL A 149 -5.97 -11.60 -14.42
C VAL A 149 -7.46 -11.60 -14.75
N GLU A 150 -8.00 -10.48 -15.23
CA GLU A 150 -9.36 -10.39 -15.75
C GLU A 150 -9.57 -11.31 -16.96
N GLU A 151 -8.67 -11.28 -17.95
CA GLU A 151 -8.74 -12.14 -19.13
C GLU A 151 -8.62 -13.64 -18.75
N ILE A 152 -7.80 -13.96 -17.76
CA ILE A 152 -7.74 -15.30 -17.16
C ILE A 152 -9.07 -15.65 -16.49
N SER A 153 -9.62 -14.75 -15.67
CA SER A 153 -10.89 -14.96 -14.96
C SER A 153 -12.02 -15.27 -15.95
N LEU A 154 -12.18 -14.44 -16.99
CA LEU A 154 -13.20 -14.65 -18.02
C LEU A 154 -13.02 -15.99 -18.74
N ARG A 155 -11.78 -16.39 -19.04
CA ARG A 155 -11.51 -17.69 -19.66
C ARG A 155 -11.92 -18.82 -18.74
N GLU A 156 -11.48 -18.81 -17.48
CA GLU A 156 -11.72 -19.89 -16.51
C GLU A 156 -13.19 -19.97 -16.07
N ILE A 157 -13.89 -18.84 -15.96
CA ILE A 157 -15.35 -18.79 -15.72
C ILE A 157 -16.10 -19.58 -16.80
N ASN A 158 -15.71 -19.41 -18.07
CA ASN A 158 -16.37 -20.02 -19.22
C ASN A 158 -15.94 -21.48 -19.49
N ARG A 159 -14.98 -22.02 -18.73
CA ARG A 159 -14.53 -23.41 -18.91
C ARG A 159 -15.54 -24.40 -18.31
N PRO A 160 -15.96 -25.43 -19.06
CA PRO A 160 -16.97 -26.38 -18.58
C PRO A 160 -16.46 -27.32 -17.48
N ASP A 161 -15.14 -27.55 -17.41
CA ASP A 161 -14.46 -28.46 -16.50
C ASP A 161 -13.90 -27.78 -15.23
N THR A 162 -14.15 -26.47 -15.07
CA THR A 162 -13.55 -25.63 -14.02
C THR A 162 -14.60 -25.07 -13.09
N ILE A 163 -14.40 -25.19 -11.78
CA ILE A 163 -15.06 -24.35 -10.77
C ILE A 163 -14.20 -23.09 -10.57
N SER A 164 -14.80 -21.92 -10.82
CA SER A 164 -14.17 -20.62 -10.69
C SER A 164 -14.64 -19.93 -9.41
N VAL A 165 -13.69 -19.52 -8.58
CA VAL A 165 -13.94 -18.94 -7.25
C VAL A 165 -13.19 -17.63 -7.11
N LEU A 166 -13.90 -16.56 -6.76
CA LEU A 166 -13.29 -15.37 -6.18
C LEU A 166 -13.19 -15.59 -4.67
N LEU A 167 -11.99 -15.48 -4.08
CA LEU A 167 -11.77 -15.71 -2.66
C LEU A 167 -10.91 -14.61 -2.03
N THR A 168 -11.52 -13.78 -1.18
CA THR A 168 -10.89 -12.60 -0.61
C THR A 168 -10.86 -12.61 0.93
N GLY A 169 -9.86 -11.93 1.48
CA GLY A 169 -9.76 -11.67 2.93
C GLY A 169 -10.66 -10.54 3.43
N ARG A 170 -11.37 -9.82 2.55
CA ARG A 170 -12.33 -8.77 2.91
C ARG A 170 -13.50 -9.34 3.70
N SER A 171 -14.00 -8.58 4.67
CA SER A 171 -15.11 -9.02 5.52
C SER A 171 -16.43 -9.10 4.75
N ASP A 172 -17.07 -10.26 4.82
CA ASP A 172 -18.33 -10.54 4.11
C ASP A 172 -19.43 -9.53 4.47
N TYR A 173 -19.69 -9.34 5.77
CA TYR A 173 -20.74 -8.42 6.25
C TYR A 173 -20.56 -6.94 5.87
N ILE A 174 -19.39 -6.54 5.36
CA ILE A 174 -19.11 -5.17 4.88
C ILE A 174 -19.12 -5.10 3.36
N TYR A 175 -18.46 -6.06 2.71
CA TYR A 175 -18.08 -5.96 1.30
C TYR A 175 -18.88 -6.85 0.36
N HIS A 176 -19.78 -7.71 0.86
CA HIS A 176 -20.54 -8.64 0.02
C HIS A 176 -21.24 -7.91 -1.13
N ASP A 177 -22.02 -6.88 -0.79
CA ASP A 177 -22.76 -6.11 -1.79
C ASP A 177 -21.82 -5.26 -2.67
N ILE A 178 -20.79 -4.63 -2.08
CA ILE A 178 -19.84 -3.76 -2.81
C ILE A 178 -19.04 -4.54 -3.85
N ILE A 179 -18.45 -5.68 -3.47
CA ILE A 179 -17.68 -6.51 -4.40
C ILE A 179 -18.63 -7.16 -5.42
N GLY A 180 -19.81 -7.58 -4.99
CA GLY A 180 -20.84 -8.11 -5.89
C GLY A 180 -21.21 -7.12 -7.00
N GLU A 181 -21.46 -5.85 -6.65
CA GLU A 181 -21.73 -4.77 -7.61
C GLU A 181 -20.57 -4.57 -8.59
N LEU A 182 -19.33 -4.48 -8.09
CA LEU A 182 -18.14 -4.31 -8.94
C LEU A 182 -17.99 -5.46 -9.95
N LEU A 183 -18.22 -6.70 -9.54
CA LEU A 183 -18.14 -7.87 -10.41
C LEU A 183 -19.26 -7.86 -11.46
N VAL A 184 -20.49 -7.50 -11.06
CA VAL A 184 -21.65 -7.43 -11.96
C VAL A 184 -21.45 -6.34 -13.00
N GLU A 185 -21.03 -5.15 -12.60
CA GLU A 185 -20.71 -4.04 -13.51
C GLU A 185 -19.65 -4.45 -14.53
N ARG A 186 -18.66 -5.24 -14.11
CA ARG A 186 -17.59 -5.73 -14.99
C ARG A 186 -17.98 -6.97 -15.81
N GLY A 187 -19.11 -7.61 -15.52
CA GLY A 187 -19.55 -8.84 -16.20
C GLY A 187 -18.78 -10.11 -15.77
N LEU A 188 -18.15 -10.11 -14.61
CA LEU A 188 -17.42 -11.27 -14.06
C LEU A 188 -18.36 -12.11 -13.20
N LYS A 189 -18.72 -13.31 -13.69
CA LYS A 189 -19.67 -14.22 -13.05
C LYS A 189 -18.98 -15.49 -12.56
N PHE A 190 -18.31 -15.40 -11.42
CA PHE A 190 -17.71 -16.55 -10.75
C PHE A 190 -18.79 -17.55 -10.28
N ASP A 191 -18.44 -18.83 -10.19
CA ASP A 191 -19.35 -19.85 -9.64
C ASP A 191 -19.57 -19.63 -8.13
N LEU A 192 -18.52 -19.17 -7.42
CA LEU A 192 -18.55 -18.78 -6.01
C LEU A 192 -17.82 -17.45 -5.80
N VAL A 193 -18.39 -16.59 -4.95
CA VAL A 193 -17.77 -15.34 -4.50
C VAL A 193 -17.70 -15.38 -2.97
N ILE A 194 -16.55 -15.79 -2.45
CA ILE A 194 -16.36 -16.07 -1.02
C ILE A 194 -15.55 -14.95 -0.38
N LEU A 195 -16.20 -14.23 0.52
CA LEU A 195 -15.58 -13.24 1.39
C LEU A 195 -15.34 -13.87 2.76
N LYS A 196 -14.51 -13.20 3.58
CA LYS A 196 -14.17 -13.67 4.92
C LYS A 196 -15.32 -13.41 5.90
N GLU A 197 -15.96 -14.49 6.34
CA GLU A 197 -17.03 -14.42 7.33
C GLU A 197 -16.53 -14.11 8.73
N ASN A 198 -17.39 -13.49 9.53
CA ASN A 198 -17.18 -13.30 10.95
C ASN A 198 -18.12 -14.21 11.74
N PRO A 199 -17.62 -15.01 12.71
CA PRO A 199 -18.47 -15.93 13.46
C PRO A 199 -19.54 -15.21 14.30
N ASN A 200 -19.28 -13.96 14.70
CA ASN A 200 -20.18 -13.16 15.54
C ASN A 200 -21.09 -12.24 14.74
N VAL A 201 -20.79 -12.00 13.45
CA VAL A 201 -21.52 -11.05 12.60
C VAL A 201 -21.77 -11.69 11.25
N LYS A 202 -23.00 -12.17 11.05
CA LYS A 202 -23.45 -12.64 9.74
C LYS A 202 -23.87 -11.47 8.86
N TRP A 203 -23.50 -11.52 7.59
CA TRP A 203 -24.09 -10.66 6.58
C TRP A 203 -25.61 -10.85 6.55
N LYS A 204 -26.34 -9.75 6.38
CA LYS A 204 -27.80 -9.74 6.25
C LYS A 204 -28.15 -9.00 4.99
N PHE A 205 -28.60 -9.75 3.98
CA PHE A 205 -29.09 -9.19 2.73
C PHE A 205 -30.17 -8.12 2.99
N LYS A 206 -29.93 -6.88 2.55
CA LYS A 206 -30.94 -5.81 2.56
C LYS A 206 -31.73 -5.84 1.26
N LYS A 207 -32.92 -6.45 1.29
CA LYS A 207 -33.82 -6.49 0.13
C LYS A 207 -34.21 -5.06 -0.27
N GLY A 208 -33.79 -4.62 -1.47
CA GLY A 208 -34.14 -3.31 -2.04
C GLY A 208 -33.07 -2.21 -1.93
N SER A 209 -31.87 -2.51 -1.44
CA SER A 209 -30.74 -1.56 -1.47
C SER A 209 -29.99 -1.68 -2.80
N PHE A 210 -30.63 -1.30 -3.89
CA PHE A 210 -29.98 -1.09 -5.18
C PHE A 210 -30.51 0.24 -5.70
N VAL A 211 -29.61 1.22 -5.86
CA VAL A 211 -29.80 2.58 -6.39
C VAL A 211 -29.91 3.70 -5.34
N SER A 212 -28.78 4.42 -5.24
CA SER A 212 -28.62 5.86 -5.00
C SER A 212 -29.49 6.52 -3.94
N ASP A 213 -28.95 6.62 -2.73
CA ASP A 213 -28.98 7.89 -2.05
C ASP A 213 -27.64 8.07 -1.34
N SER A 214 -26.84 9.03 -1.79
CA SER A 214 -25.61 9.48 -1.14
C SER A 214 -25.87 10.18 0.21
N SER A 215 -27.02 9.89 0.82
CA SER A 215 -27.56 10.48 2.05
C SER A 215 -27.97 9.42 3.09
N THR A 216 -27.88 8.12 2.80
CA THR A 216 -27.97 7.11 3.87
C THR A 216 -26.70 7.13 4.70
N SER A 217 -26.72 7.95 5.74
CA SER A 217 -25.77 7.92 6.85
C SER A 217 -25.51 6.48 7.29
N ASP A 218 -24.23 6.16 7.50
CA ASP A 218 -23.66 4.88 7.96
C ASP A 218 -24.29 4.30 9.25
N THR A 219 -25.30 4.95 9.83
CA THR A 219 -25.94 4.63 11.10
C THR A 219 -26.91 3.45 11.08
N GLN A 220 -27.26 2.86 9.92
CA GLN A 220 -28.19 1.71 9.89
C GLN A 220 -27.55 0.32 9.95
N LEU A 221 -26.24 0.19 9.83
CA LEU A 221 -25.54 -0.97 10.41
C LEU A 221 -25.06 -0.51 11.78
N GLY A 222 -25.98 -0.55 12.76
CA GLY A 222 -25.70 -0.28 14.19
C GLY A 222 -24.74 -1.29 14.83
N LEU A 223 -23.68 -1.68 14.13
CA LEU A 223 -22.45 -2.10 14.79
C LEU A 223 -21.80 -0.81 15.25
N SER A 224 -21.82 -0.57 16.56
CA SER A 224 -20.83 0.34 17.12
C SER A 224 -19.48 -0.12 16.58
N SER A 225 -18.70 0.82 16.08
CA SER A 225 -17.26 0.69 15.85
C SER A 225 -16.52 -0.17 16.91
N THR A 226 -16.99 -0.19 18.16
CA THR A 226 -16.60 -1.13 19.23
C THR A 226 -16.70 -2.61 18.81
N LYS A 227 -17.79 -3.02 18.14
CA LYS A 227 -17.98 -4.38 17.60
C LYS A 227 -17.08 -4.69 16.40
N VAL A 228 -16.70 -3.68 15.61
CA VAL A 228 -15.74 -3.84 14.50
C VAL A 228 -14.34 -4.17 15.03
N PHE A 229 -13.97 -3.66 16.20
CA PHE A 229 -12.71 -3.99 16.87
C PHE A 229 -12.76 -5.30 17.68
N GLU A 230 -13.87 -5.62 18.36
CA GLU A 230 -14.06 -6.92 19.03
C GLU A 230 -14.03 -8.10 18.04
N ALA A 231 -14.57 -7.89 16.84
CA ALA A 231 -14.49 -8.82 15.71
C ALA A 231 -13.04 -9.20 15.32
N LYS A 232 -12.05 -8.35 15.60
CA LYS A 232 -10.65 -8.56 15.19
C LYS A 232 -9.95 -9.66 15.99
N ALA A 233 -10.39 -9.91 17.23
CA ALA A 233 -9.73 -10.82 18.17
C ALA A 233 -10.09 -12.30 17.97
N THR A 234 -11.16 -12.62 17.23
CA THR A 234 -11.74 -13.97 17.13
C THR A 234 -11.70 -14.57 15.72
N ASN A 235 -11.21 -13.83 14.73
CA ASN A 235 -11.19 -14.27 13.34
C ASN A 235 -9.94 -15.10 13.02
N LEU A 236 -10.12 -16.23 12.33
CA LEU A 236 -9.05 -17.02 11.71
C LEU A 236 -8.11 -16.12 10.90
N SER A 237 -6.84 -16.50 10.75
CA SER A 237 -5.97 -15.76 9.84
C SER A 237 -6.53 -15.84 8.41
N THR A 238 -6.26 -14.82 7.59
CA THR A 238 -6.74 -14.82 6.19
C THR A 238 -6.20 -16.02 5.42
N PHE A 239 -4.96 -16.46 5.72
CA PHE A 239 -4.40 -17.67 5.14
C PHE A 239 -5.21 -18.91 5.53
N ASP A 240 -5.45 -19.12 6.82
CA ASP A 240 -6.15 -20.31 7.32
C ASP A 240 -7.58 -20.38 6.79
N TYR A 241 -8.28 -19.24 6.77
CA TYR A 241 -9.62 -19.14 6.19
C TYR A 241 -9.63 -19.55 4.72
N LYS A 242 -8.69 -19.04 3.91
CA LYS A 242 -8.60 -19.41 2.49
C LYS A 242 -8.35 -20.90 2.32
N MET A 243 -7.47 -21.50 3.11
CA MET A 243 -7.18 -22.93 3.03
C MET A 243 -8.36 -23.79 3.48
N GLN A 244 -9.09 -23.37 4.52
CA GLN A 244 -10.31 -24.06 4.95
C GLN A 244 -11.39 -24.07 3.86
N VAL A 245 -11.59 -22.95 3.16
CA VAL A 245 -12.53 -22.88 2.03
C VAL A 245 -12.13 -23.86 0.93
N ILE A 246 -10.83 -23.92 0.59
CA ILE A 246 -10.32 -24.87 -0.41
C ILE A 246 -10.52 -26.33 0.05
N ASP A 247 -10.26 -26.62 1.32
CA ASP A 247 -10.52 -27.93 1.90
C ASP A 247 -11.96 -28.37 1.69
N ASP A 248 -12.91 -27.47 1.98
CA ASP A 248 -14.33 -27.76 1.91
C ASP A 248 -14.79 -27.95 0.46
N ILE A 249 -14.27 -27.14 -0.49
CA ILE A 249 -14.55 -27.33 -1.92
C ILE A 249 -14.05 -28.70 -2.41
N ILE A 250 -12.81 -29.09 -2.06
CA ILE A 250 -12.24 -30.37 -2.51
C ILE A 250 -13.01 -31.55 -1.91
N LYS A 251 -13.43 -31.47 -0.65
CA LYS A 251 -14.26 -32.50 -0.02
C LYS A 251 -15.60 -32.64 -0.73
N THR A 252 -16.22 -31.52 -1.13
CA THR A 252 -17.53 -31.53 -1.82
C THR A 252 -17.42 -31.99 -3.27
N PHE A 253 -16.32 -31.66 -3.96
CA PHE A 253 -16.08 -31.98 -5.36
C PHE A 253 -14.83 -32.87 -5.51
N PRO A 254 -14.92 -34.17 -5.16
CA PRO A 254 -13.77 -35.09 -5.17
C PRO A 254 -13.24 -35.41 -6.58
N THR A 255 -13.93 -34.96 -7.64
CA THR A 255 -13.49 -35.09 -9.04
C THR A 255 -12.39 -34.08 -9.41
N ILE A 256 -12.23 -33.01 -8.63
CA ILE A 256 -11.17 -32.01 -8.81
C ILE A 256 -9.82 -32.69 -8.64
N ASN A 257 -8.97 -32.54 -9.64
CA ASN A 257 -7.63 -33.11 -9.65
C ASN A 257 -6.54 -32.08 -9.99
N SER A 258 -6.89 -30.81 -10.18
CA SER A 258 -5.94 -29.73 -10.38
C SER A 258 -6.46 -28.43 -9.78
N ILE A 259 -5.55 -27.66 -9.16
CA ILE A 259 -5.87 -26.38 -8.51
C ILE A 259 -4.93 -25.30 -9.03
N TYR A 260 -5.49 -24.15 -9.39
CA TYR A 260 -4.72 -22.98 -9.82
C TYR A 260 -5.18 -21.76 -9.02
N MET A 261 -4.22 -21.04 -8.44
CA MET A 261 -4.50 -19.90 -7.57
C MET A 261 -3.75 -18.66 -8.02
N TRP A 262 -4.35 -17.49 -7.89
CA TRP A 262 -3.71 -16.19 -8.09
C TRP A 262 -3.82 -15.37 -6.80
N ASP A 263 -2.70 -14.86 -6.28
CA ASP A 263 -2.62 -13.94 -5.12
C ASP A 263 -1.43 -12.99 -5.32
N ASP A 264 -1.50 -11.81 -4.72
CA ASP A 264 -0.47 -10.76 -4.88
C ASP A 264 0.62 -10.84 -3.81
N ARG A 265 0.35 -11.51 -2.68
CA ARG A 265 1.24 -11.54 -1.53
C ARG A 265 2.22 -12.69 -1.64
N ILE A 266 3.48 -12.41 -1.98
CA ILE A 266 4.54 -13.41 -2.15
C ILE A 266 4.65 -14.42 -0.98
N ASN A 267 4.52 -13.95 0.27
CA ASN A 267 4.55 -14.80 1.45
C ASN A 267 3.32 -15.71 1.55
N HIS A 268 2.15 -15.26 1.08
CA HIS A 268 0.97 -16.11 0.97
C HIS A 268 1.14 -17.11 -0.17
N CYS A 269 1.60 -16.66 -1.35
CA CYS A 269 1.81 -17.56 -2.50
C CYS A 269 2.71 -18.74 -2.13
N SER A 270 3.86 -18.47 -1.50
CA SER A 270 4.78 -19.53 -1.06
C SER A 270 4.13 -20.48 -0.06
N LYS A 271 3.43 -19.96 0.96
CA LYS A 271 2.76 -20.79 1.96
C LYS A 271 1.60 -21.60 1.38
N MET A 272 0.85 -21.04 0.43
CA MET A 272 -0.27 -21.71 -0.24
C MET A 272 0.26 -22.83 -1.13
N GLN A 273 1.34 -22.58 -1.89
CA GLN A 273 2.00 -23.60 -2.70
C GLN A 273 2.46 -24.78 -1.82
N ASP A 274 3.19 -24.50 -0.74
CA ASP A 274 3.64 -25.53 0.21
C ASP A 274 2.49 -26.33 0.81
N TYR A 275 1.36 -25.65 1.11
CA TYR A 275 0.17 -26.29 1.66
C TYR A 275 -0.48 -27.24 0.65
N LEU A 276 -0.70 -26.78 -0.59
CA LEU A 276 -1.30 -27.59 -1.65
C LEU A 276 -0.43 -28.81 -1.98
N GLU A 277 0.89 -28.63 -2.04
CA GLU A 277 1.85 -29.68 -2.33
C GLU A 277 1.80 -30.78 -1.27
N LYS A 278 2.00 -30.41 0.00
CA LYS A 278 2.05 -31.37 1.12
C LYS A 278 0.72 -32.06 1.37
N LYS A 279 -0.38 -31.31 1.30
CA LYS A 279 -1.69 -31.84 1.69
C LYS A 279 -2.35 -32.64 0.57
N TYR A 280 -2.21 -32.22 -0.68
CA TYR A 280 -2.99 -32.77 -1.79
C TYR A 280 -2.17 -33.44 -2.88
N VAL A 281 -1.01 -32.90 -3.24
CA VAL A 281 -0.17 -33.44 -4.33
C VAL A 281 0.61 -34.66 -3.85
N GLU A 282 1.31 -34.54 -2.72
CA GLU A 282 2.09 -35.64 -2.12
C GLU A 282 1.19 -36.82 -1.71
N THR A 283 -0.03 -36.53 -1.25
CA THR A 283 -1.05 -37.54 -0.92
C THR A 283 -1.77 -38.10 -2.14
N LYS A 284 -1.48 -37.57 -3.35
CA LYS A 284 -2.12 -37.93 -4.63
C LYS A 284 -3.63 -37.72 -4.65
N THR A 285 -4.14 -36.81 -3.80
CA THR A 285 -5.54 -36.38 -3.83
C THR A 285 -5.80 -35.56 -5.09
N ILE A 286 -4.87 -34.69 -5.47
CA ILE A 286 -4.86 -33.97 -6.75
C ILE A 286 -3.56 -34.28 -7.49
N LYS A 287 -3.55 -34.06 -8.81
CA LYS A 287 -2.37 -34.24 -9.66
C LYS A 287 -1.40 -33.06 -9.54
N GLU A 288 -1.94 -31.84 -9.46
CA GLU A 288 -1.14 -30.62 -9.37
C GLU A 288 -1.88 -29.50 -8.64
N GLY A 289 -1.11 -28.66 -7.95
CA GLY A 289 -1.56 -27.39 -7.38
C GLY A 289 -0.53 -26.32 -7.71
N ILE A 290 -0.93 -25.24 -8.37
CA ILE A 290 -0.03 -24.16 -8.80
C ILE A 290 -0.55 -22.82 -8.27
N VAL A 291 0.30 -22.08 -7.58
CA VAL A 291 0.02 -20.73 -7.11
C VAL A 291 0.83 -19.72 -7.90
N TYR A 292 0.13 -18.88 -8.67
CA TYR A 292 0.68 -17.78 -9.44
C TYR A 292 0.74 -16.52 -8.59
N LYS A 293 1.94 -15.94 -8.47
CA LYS A 293 2.13 -14.63 -7.86
C LYS A 293 1.78 -13.55 -8.87
N VAL A 294 0.82 -12.70 -8.52
CA VAL A 294 0.50 -11.49 -9.29
C VAL A 294 1.33 -10.33 -8.75
N ASP A 295 1.90 -9.53 -9.64
CA ASP A 295 2.59 -8.32 -9.21
C ASP A 295 1.57 -7.30 -8.71
N GLN A 296 1.70 -6.87 -7.46
CA GLN A 296 0.82 -5.84 -6.92
C GLN A 296 1.10 -4.51 -7.66
N HIS A 297 0.05 -3.95 -8.23
CA HIS A 297 0.09 -2.65 -8.91
C HIS A 297 -0.77 -1.65 -8.14
N THR A 298 -0.16 -1.01 -7.15
CA THR A 298 -0.89 -0.12 -6.22
C THR A 298 -1.34 1.16 -6.92
N LEU A 299 -2.65 1.41 -6.92
CA LEU A 299 -3.22 2.69 -7.30
C LEU A 299 -3.74 3.40 -6.05
N TYR A 300 -3.08 4.52 -5.72
CA TYR A 300 -3.44 5.35 -4.59
C TYR A 300 -4.78 6.07 -4.81
N MET A 301 -5.37 6.49 -3.69
CA MET A 301 -6.48 7.43 -3.68
C MET A 301 -5.95 8.84 -3.96
N GLU A 302 -6.82 9.75 -4.37
CA GLU A 302 -6.45 11.18 -4.43
C GLU A 302 -6.04 11.67 -3.04
N GLU A 303 -4.95 12.44 -2.98
CA GLU A 303 -4.30 12.79 -1.72
C GLU A 303 -5.24 13.53 -0.75
N GLU A 304 -6.08 14.43 -1.25
CA GLU A 304 -7.03 15.19 -0.44
C GLU A 304 -8.10 14.27 0.17
N LEU A 305 -8.70 13.41 -0.65
CA LEU A 305 -9.70 12.43 -0.22
C LEU A 305 -9.10 11.42 0.77
N GLU A 306 -7.85 11.01 0.56
CA GLU A 306 -7.17 10.09 1.46
C GLU A 306 -6.91 10.72 2.84
N ARG A 307 -6.48 11.99 2.88
CA ARG A 307 -6.28 12.75 4.12
C ARG A 307 -7.60 12.92 4.87
N GLU A 308 -8.67 13.23 4.15
CA GLU A 308 -10.03 13.35 4.72
C GLU A 308 -10.49 12.01 5.31
N LEU A 309 -10.34 10.92 4.56
CA LEU A 309 -10.72 9.58 5.01
C LEU A 309 -9.99 9.22 6.30
N VAL A 310 -8.65 9.34 6.32
CA VAL A 310 -7.85 9.01 7.50
C VAL A 310 -8.19 9.90 8.69
N LYS A 311 -8.46 11.19 8.48
CA LYS A 311 -8.93 12.09 9.53
C LYS A 311 -10.23 11.58 10.15
N SER A 312 -11.20 11.18 9.33
CA SER A 312 -12.47 10.62 9.81
C SER A 312 -12.27 9.29 10.56
N MET A 313 -11.34 8.43 10.12
CA MET A 313 -11.01 7.18 10.80
C MET A 313 -10.44 7.43 12.20
N ILE A 314 -9.59 8.45 12.36
CA ILE A 314 -9.03 8.86 13.65
C ILE A 314 -10.10 9.46 14.57
N GLU A 315 -10.98 10.31 14.03
CA GLU A 315 -12.10 10.88 14.78
C GLU A 315 -13.03 9.76 15.30
N ASN A 316 -13.38 8.81 14.44
CA ASN A 316 -14.17 7.64 14.83
C ASN A 316 -13.47 6.83 15.93
N HIS A 317 -12.18 6.54 15.77
CA HIS A 317 -11.38 5.84 16.80
C HIS A 317 -11.41 6.57 18.15
N ASN A 318 -11.20 7.88 18.15
CA ASN A 318 -11.20 8.70 19.36
C ASN A 318 -12.56 8.75 20.03
N ASN A 319 -13.64 8.82 19.25
CA ASN A 319 -15.01 8.77 19.76
C ASN A 319 -15.29 7.43 20.46
N ASN A 320 -14.77 6.33 19.94
CA ASN A 320 -14.96 5.00 20.54
C ASN A 320 -14.26 4.89 21.89
N ILE A 321 -13.04 5.38 21.98
CA ILE A 321 -12.30 5.43 23.25
C ILE A 321 -13.07 6.25 24.28
N ALA A 322 -13.65 7.38 23.88
CA ALA A 322 -14.45 8.21 24.78
C ALA A 322 -15.71 7.48 25.27
N LEU A 323 -16.39 6.74 24.38
CA LEU A 323 -17.56 5.92 24.72
C LEU A 323 -17.20 4.76 25.65
N GLU A 324 -16.15 4.00 25.35
CA GLU A 324 -15.66 2.89 26.21
C GLU A 324 -15.33 3.39 27.62
N HIS A 325 -14.72 4.56 27.74
CA HIS A 325 -14.42 5.15 29.05
C HIS A 325 -15.69 5.54 29.82
N TYR A 326 -16.68 6.10 29.11
CA TYR A 326 -17.95 6.49 29.71
C TYR A 326 -18.72 5.28 30.26
N ASP A 327 -18.72 4.17 29.52
CA ASP A 327 -19.37 2.93 29.95
C ASP A 327 -18.69 2.33 31.19
N CYS A 328 -17.35 2.30 31.24
CA CYS A 328 -16.61 1.86 32.43
C CYS A 328 -16.90 2.73 33.66
N PHE A 329 -16.91 4.05 33.51
CA PHE A 329 -17.18 4.98 34.63
C PHE A 329 -18.62 4.85 35.15
N ASN A 330 -19.59 4.56 34.28
CA ASN A 330 -20.98 4.38 34.70
C ASN A 330 -21.25 3.02 35.34
N LEU A 331 -20.57 1.95 34.91
CA LEU A 331 -20.68 0.65 35.55
C LEU A 331 -20.23 0.73 37.02
N GLU A 332 -19.15 1.47 37.31
CA GLU A 332 -18.67 1.70 38.68
C GLU A 332 -19.61 2.57 39.53
N ASN A 333 -20.36 3.50 38.92
CA ASN A 333 -21.24 4.45 39.61
C ASN A 333 -22.74 4.07 39.59
N SER A 334 -23.11 2.95 38.95
CA SER A 334 -24.50 2.50 38.75
C SER A 334 -25.24 2.00 40.00
N SER A 335 -24.70 2.25 41.20
CA SER A 335 -25.44 2.10 42.46
C SER A 335 -26.42 3.25 42.74
N ASN A 336 -26.53 4.28 41.87
CA ASN A 336 -27.54 5.36 41.99
C ASN A 336 -28.36 5.59 40.70
N SER A 337 -29.69 5.56 40.85
CA SER A 337 -30.73 5.34 39.81
C SER A 337 -30.99 6.47 38.78
N SER A 338 -30.12 7.48 38.66
CA SER A 338 -30.42 8.69 37.85
C SER A 338 -29.72 8.78 36.48
N CYS A 339 -28.88 7.81 36.10
CA CYS A 339 -27.98 7.94 34.93
C CYS A 339 -28.60 7.53 33.57
N SER A 340 -29.83 7.01 33.51
CA SER A 340 -30.40 6.48 32.25
C SER A 340 -30.75 7.54 31.20
N ILE A 341 -30.98 8.79 31.62
CA ILE A 341 -31.45 9.87 30.73
C ILE A 341 -30.30 10.47 29.91
N ILE A 342 -29.09 10.57 30.48
CA ILE A 342 -27.93 11.17 29.80
C ILE A 342 -27.42 10.23 28.69
N THR A 343 -27.39 8.92 28.94
CA THR A 343 -27.02 7.90 27.94
C THR A 343 -28.00 7.90 26.76
N GLN A 344 -29.30 8.14 26.99
CA GLN A 344 -30.30 8.27 25.92
C GLN A 344 -30.13 9.55 25.10
N ILE A 345 -29.76 10.67 25.73
CA ILE A 345 -29.54 11.95 25.05
C ILE A 345 -28.27 11.90 24.17
N ILE A 346 -27.18 11.28 24.65
CA ILE A 346 -25.93 11.16 23.90
C ILE A 346 -26.12 10.22 22.70
N LYS A 347 -26.74 9.04 22.89
CA LYS A 347 -27.09 8.15 21.77
C LYS A 347 -27.92 8.87 20.71
N LYS A 348 -28.96 9.61 21.13
CA LYS A 348 -29.86 10.32 20.22
C LYS A 348 -29.18 11.48 19.47
N LYS A 349 -28.19 12.15 20.06
CA LYS A 349 -27.44 13.24 19.41
C LYS A 349 -26.36 12.75 18.43
N VAL A 350 -25.71 11.62 18.70
CA VAL A 350 -24.76 11.01 17.75
C VAL A 350 -25.48 10.65 16.45
N ASP A 351 -26.74 10.23 16.53
CA ASP A 351 -27.58 9.99 15.35
C ASP A 351 -28.02 11.27 14.60
N THR A 352 -27.88 12.47 15.19
CA THR A 352 -28.40 13.75 14.64
C THR A 352 -27.32 14.65 14.01
N ILE A 353 -26.01 14.38 14.16
CA ILE A 353 -24.93 15.32 13.79
C ILE A 353 -24.47 15.22 12.30
N VAL A 354 -25.19 14.52 11.42
CA VAL A 354 -24.80 14.36 10.00
C VAL A 354 -25.69 15.17 9.06
N ILE A 355 -25.12 16.27 8.55
CA ILE A 355 -25.40 17.07 7.33
C ILE A 355 -26.62 18.03 7.34
N ASP A 356 -26.31 19.33 7.45
CA ASP A 356 -27.03 20.41 6.75
C ASP A 356 -26.10 20.90 5.63
N ASN A 357 -26.30 20.42 4.41
CA ASN A 357 -25.70 20.97 3.18
C ASN A 357 -26.74 20.88 2.07
N GLU A 358 -27.68 21.83 2.05
CA GLU A 358 -28.40 22.16 0.82
C GLU A 358 -28.31 23.66 0.54
N THR A 359 -27.73 23.96 -0.62
CA THR A 359 -27.79 25.27 -1.25
C THR A 359 -29.07 25.34 -2.07
N THR A 360 -30.11 26.00 -1.54
CA THR A 360 -31.22 26.48 -2.36
C THR A 360 -31.44 27.98 -2.14
N LYS A 361 -31.36 28.71 -3.25
CA LYS A 361 -31.65 30.15 -3.36
C LYS A 361 -33.16 30.38 -3.39
N VAL A 362 -33.77 30.99 -2.36
CA VAL A 362 -35.09 31.69 -2.39
C VAL A 362 -35.13 32.75 -1.26
N PRO A 363 -35.82 33.91 -1.41
CA PRO A 363 -35.39 35.17 -0.78
C PRO A 363 -36.02 35.50 0.59
N VAL A 364 -35.33 36.46 1.22
CA VAL A 364 -35.58 37.14 2.49
C VAL A 364 -37.02 37.64 2.68
N THR A 365 -37.68 37.23 3.77
CA THR A 365 -38.52 38.10 4.61
C THR A 365 -38.67 37.60 6.06
N SER A 366 -38.15 38.42 6.99
CA SER A 366 -38.60 38.75 8.35
C SER A 366 -39.07 37.69 9.37
N ALA A 367 -38.27 37.63 10.45
CA ALA A 367 -38.66 37.74 11.87
C ALA A 367 -39.53 36.65 12.52
N ALA A 368 -38.87 35.72 13.23
CA ALA A 368 -39.36 35.17 14.50
C ALA A 368 -38.17 34.67 15.35
N THR A 369 -38.31 34.85 16.65
CA THR A 369 -37.35 34.73 17.75
C THR A 369 -36.71 33.35 17.90
N SER A 370 -35.37 33.30 17.86
CA SER A 370 -34.56 32.13 18.22
C SER A 370 -34.39 32.05 19.74
N GLU A 371 -34.97 31.04 20.36
CA GLU A 371 -34.55 30.57 21.68
C GLU A 371 -33.17 29.90 21.58
N ASN A 372 -32.32 30.22 22.55
CA ASN A 372 -30.92 29.84 22.63
C ASN A 372 -30.70 28.32 22.60
N LEU A 373 -30.23 27.79 21.46
CA LEU A 373 -29.49 26.54 21.40
C LEU A 373 -28.00 26.87 21.27
N VAL A 374 -27.31 26.91 22.41
CA VAL A 374 -25.84 26.91 22.45
C VAL A 374 -25.38 25.50 22.04
N PRO A 375 -24.48 25.34 21.06
CA PRO A 375 -23.88 24.06 20.74
C PRO A 375 -23.16 23.51 21.98
N PHE A 376 -23.48 22.29 22.39
CA PHE A 376 -22.73 21.61 23.44
C PHE A 376 -21.43 21.11 22.82
N ASP A 377 -20.40 21.94 22.90
CA ASP A 377 -19.05 21.62 22.45
C ASP A 377 -18.47 20.51 23.34
N ILE A 378 -18.17 19.34 22.76
CA ILE A 378 -17.53 18.21 23.46
C ILE A 378 -16.03 18.50 23.72
N THR A 379 -15.57 19.74 23.49
CA THR A 379 -14.35 20.30 24.09
C THR A 379 -14.47 20.52 25.60
N ASN A 380 -15.20 19.67 26.32
CA ASN A 380 -15.14 19.62 27.77
C ASN A 380 -13.67 19.39 28.15
N GLN A 381 -12.96 20.47 28.47
CA GLN A 381 -11.53 20.47 28.79
C GLN A 381 -11.21 19.47 29.92
N ASN A 382 -12.22 19.09 30.71
CA ASN A 382 -12.17 18.08 31.76
C ASN A 382 -11.99 16.62 31.28
N LEU A 383 -12.33 16.26 30.04
CA LEU A 383 -12.02 14.92 29.48
C LEU A 383 -10.58 14.84 28.96
N ILE A 384 -10.04 15.97 28.47
CA ILE A 384 -8.65 16.08 27.98
C ILE A 384 -7.64 15.97 29.14
N THR A 385 -8.06 16.26 30.38
CA THR A 385 -7.18 16.18 31.55
C THR A 385 -6.94 14.78 32.08
N ASN A 386 -7.62 13.73 31.59
CA ASN A 386 -7.30 12.35 31.99
C ASN A 386 -6.12 11.83 31.16
N PRO A 387 -4.91 11.69 31.75
CA PRO A 387 -3.70 11.30 31.01
C PRO A 387 -3.83 9.90 30.39
N VAL A 388 -4.62 9.00 31.00
CA VAL A 388 -4.84 7.65 30.48
C VAL A 388 -5.63 7.68 29.16
N LEU A 389 -6.63 8.55 29.05
CA LEU A 389 -7.42 8.70 27.82
C LEU A 389 -6.63 9.40 26.72
N ALA A 390 -5.91 10.47 27.07
CA ALA A 390 -5.07 11.20 26.14
C ALA A 390 -4.00 10.29 25.49
N SER A 391 -3.51 9.26 26.21
CA SER A 391 -2.56 8.28 25.69
C SER A 391 -3.14 7.28 24.68
N LYS A 392 -4.47 7.10 24.66
CA LYS A 392 -5.17 6.20 23.74
C LYS A 392 -5.73 6.95 22.52
N GLN A 393 -6.13 8.21 22.71
CA GLN A 393 -6.58 9.07 21.63
C GLN A 393 -5.44 9.37 20.65
N LEU A 394 -5.79 9.58 19.39
CA LEU A 394 -4.87 9.74 18.28
C LEU A 394 -5.03 11.12 17.64
N LYS A 395 -3.95 11.58 17.02
CA LYS A 395 -3.88 12.77 16.19
C LYS A 395 -3.01 12.53 14.97
N LEU A 396 -3.23 13.34 13.94
CA LEU A 396 -2.28 13.48 12.85
C LEU A 396 -1.15 14.41 13.28
N HIS A 397 0.08 14.02 12.98
CA HIS A 397 1.25 14.82 13.28
C HIS A 397 2.24 14.82 12.10
N PRO A 398 2.66 16.00 11.60
CA PRO A 398 3.67 16.06 10.55
C PRO A 398 5.04 15.70 11.12
N ILE A 399 5.80 14.87 10.41
CA ILE A 399 7.17 14.51 10.75
C ILE A 399 8.07 14.74 9.53
N VAL A 400 9.27 15.27 9.76
CA VAL A 400 10.33 15.29 8.74
C VAL A 400 10.84 13.87 8.60
N PHE A 401 10.51 13.23 7.47
CA PHE A 401 10.90 11.85 7.23
C PHE A 401 12.37 11.77 6.80
N TYR A 402 12.79 12.68 5.91
CA TYR A 402 14.19 12.87 5.51
C TYR A 402 14.39 14.27 4.92
N THR A 403 15.65 14.70 4.85
CA THR A 403 16.08 15.90 4.14
C THR A 403 16.57 15.49 2.75
N GLY A 404 16.22 16.25 1.72
CA GLY A 404 16.59 15.94 0.35
C GLY A 404 16.67 17.16 -0.55
N VAL A 405 17.18 16.97 -1.75
CA VAL A 405 17.04 17.96 -2.82
C VAL A 405 15.77 17.61 -3.61
N VAL A 406 14.73 18.41 -3.45
CA VAL A 406 13.46 18.28 -4.17
C VAL A 406 13.58 18.96 -5.52
N LEU A 407 13.37 18.22 -6.60
CA LEU A 407 13.56 18.73 -7.95
C LEU A 407 12.48 19.74 -8.35
N ASP A 408 12.86 20.78 -9.08
CA ASP A 408 11.90 21.75 -9.61
C ASP A 408 11.03 21.14 -10.73
N GLN A 409 9.91 21.80 -11.03
CA GLN A 409 8.94 21.29 -12.01
C GLN A 409 9.55 21.08 -13.40
N HIS A 410 10.48 21.93 -13.82
CA HIS A 410 11.15 21.79 -15.12
C HIS A 410 11.96 20.48 -15.17
N SER A 411 12.74 20.22 -14.12
CA SER A 411 13.53 19.01 -13.95
C SER A 411 12.66 17.76 -13.84
N GLN A 412 11.54 17.85 -13.10
CA GLN A 412 10.57 16.76 -13.02
C GLN A 412 9.97 16.44 -14.39
N ASN A 413 9.57 17.47 -15.15
CA ASN A 413 9.05 17.32 -16.51
C ASN A 413 10.09 16.71 -17.46
N LEU A 414 11.35 17.14 -17.36
CA LEU A 414 12.45 16.56 -18.14
C LEU A 414 12.61 15.07 -17.85
N ILE A 415 12.69 14.68 -16.57
CA ILE A 415 12.76 13.27 -16.17
C ILE A 415 11.54 12.51 -16.70
N ASN A 416 10.33 13.03 -16.52
CA ASN A 416 9.10 12.40 -17.00
C ASN A 416 9.03 12.28 -18.53
N SER A 417 9.69 13.16 -19.28
CA SER A 417 9.79 13.08 -20.74
C SER A 417 10.76 12.01 -21.22
N ILE A 418 11.79 11.70 -20.41
CA ILE A 418 12.79 10.67 -20.74
C ILE A 418 12.34 9.30 -20.26
N PHE A 419 11.70 9.24 -19.08
CA PHE A 419 11.40 7.99 -18.40
C PHE A 419 9.90 7.72 -18.31
N ASN A 420 9.45 6.73 -19.08
CA ASN A 420 8.07 6.24 -19.11
C ASN A 420 7.78 5.29 -17.93
N THR A 421 8.11 5.72 -16.71
CA THR A 421 7.84 4.91 -15.51
C THR A 421 6.34 4.74 -15.31
N PRO A 422 5.86 3.50 -15.05
CA PRO A 422 4.46 3.27 -14.74
C PRO A 422 4.02 4.17 -13.58
N PRO A 423 2.82 4.79 -13.64
CA PRO A 423 2.37 5.73 -12.60
C PRO A 423 2.43 5.16 -11.19
N HIS A 424 2.22 3.85 -11.04
CA HIS A 424 2.25 3.14 -9.76
C HIS A 424 3.67 2.85 -9.22
N TRP A 425 4.72 3.01 -10.01
CA TRP A 425 6.12 2.93 -9.55
C TRP A 425 6.75 4.32 -9.38
N ARG A 426 6.12 5.35 -9.94
CA ARG A 426 6.65 6.72 -10.01
C ARG A 426 6.38 7.46 -8.70
N LYS A 427 7.39 8.15 -8.17
CA LYS A 427 7.18 9.12 -7.09
C LYS A 427 6.44 10.34 -7.65
N PRO A 428 5.50 10.94 -6.90
CA PRO A 428 4.83 12.17 -7.33
C PRO A 428 5.85 13.32 -7.51
N VAL A 429 6.93 13.28 -6.72
CA VAL A 429 8.02 14.26 -6.76
C VAL A 429 9.35 13.52 -6.72
N PHE A 430 10.24 13.86 -7.64
CA PHE A 430 11.61 13.34 -7.66
C PHE A 430 12.48 14.11 -6.68
N ASP A 431 13.30 13.38 -5.94
CA ASP A 431 14.21 13.95 -4.96
C ASP A 431 15.48 13.10 -4.76
N MET A 432 16.54 13.76 -4.31
CA MET A 432 17.79 13.13 -3.88
C MET A 432 17.90 13.18 -2.36
N SER A 433 17.94 12.03 -1.69
CA SER A 433 18.03 11.99 -0.22
C SER A 433 19.40 12.47 0.29
N LEU A 434 19.36 13.37 1.26
CA LEU A 434 20.50 13.91 2.01
C LEU A 434 20.54 13.39 3.46
N GLY A 435 19.64 12.50 3.87
CA GLY A 435 19.69 11.86 5.20
C GLY A 435 18.33 11.83 5.90
N ILE A 436 18.16 10.90 6.83
CA ILE A 436 16.90 10.69 7.57
C ILE A 436 16.68 11.85 8.55
N GLY A 437 15.42 12.28 8.70
CA GLY A 437 15.04 13.41 9.52
C GLY A 437 15.52 14.76 8.98
N LEU A 438 15.49 15.75 9.86
CA LEU A 438 16.06 17.07 9.67
C LEU A 438 17.58 16.97 9.81
N VAL A 439 18.28 17.26 8.72
CA VAL A 439 19.73 17.15 8.66
C VAL A 439 20.35 18.51 8.94
N ASP A 440 21.42 18.53 9.74
CA ASP A 440 22.14 19.75 10.04
C ASP A 440 22.84 20.33 8.78
N PRO A 441 22.98 21.66 8.66
CA PRO A 441 23.66 22.31 7.55
C PRO A 441 25.08 21.78 7.27
N GLY A 442 25.78 21.30 8.30
CA GLY A 442 27.09 20.69 8.17
C GLY A 442 27.05 19.38 7.41
N LEU A 443 26.13 18.49 7.78
CA LEU A 443 25.94 17.22 7.08
C LEU A 443 25.34 17.41 5.68
N ILE A 444 24.36 18.31 5.51
CA ILE A 444 23.88 18.74 4.18
C ILE A 444 25.08 19.15 3.35
N GLY A 445 25.92 20.00 3.95
CA GLY A 445 27.16 20.43 3.38
C GLY A 445 27.98 19.24 2.91
N ARG A 446 28.52 18.43 3.83
CA ARG A 446 29.38 17.26 3.54
C ARG A 446 28.82 16.37 2.43
N ARG A 447 27.49 16.28 2.29
CA ARG A 447 26.82 15.49 1.25
C ARG A 447 26.79 16.18 -0.12
N LEU A 448 26.72 17.50 -0.20
CA LEU A 448 26.60 18.27 -1.44
C LEU A 448 27.89 18.99 -1.91
N GLY A 449 28.93 19.07 -1.07
CA GLY A 449 30.14 19.86 -1.33
C GLY A 449 31.44 19.32 -0.73
N HIS A 450 32.58 19.88 -1.15
CA HIS A 450 33.85 19.82 -0.41
C HIS A 450 34.01 21.11 0.41
N TYR A 451 34.23 20.98 1.72
CA TYR A 451 34.28 22.12 2.66
C TYR A 451 35.72 22.50 2.96
N ASN A 452 35.91 23.82 3.11
CA ASN A 452 37.13 24.44 3.61
C ASN A 452 37.15 24.39 5.15
N ASP A 453 38.32 24.47 5.77
CA ASP A 453 38.49 24.40 7.24
C ASP A 453 37.67 25.47 8.00
N GLU A 454 37.35 26.61 7.37
CA GLU A 454 36.51 27.69 7.95
C GLU A 454 35.12 27.21 8.43
N TYR A 455 34.61 26.10 7.89
CA TYR A 455 33.31 25.54 8.23
C TYR A 455 33.33 24.68 9.50
N GLN A 456 34.47 24.03 9.81
CA GLN A 456 34.60 23.18 11.01
C GLN A 456 34.38 24.00 12.29
N ASN A 457 34.84 25.25 12.29
CA ASN A 457 34.67 26.18 13.41
C ASN A 457 33.20 26.51 13.74
N TYR A 458 32.25 26.29 12.81
CA TYR A 458 30.82 26.47 13.04
C TYR A 458 30.10 25.16 13.41
N LEU A 459 30.70 24.00 13.13
CA LEU A 459 30.11 22.68 13.40
C LEU A 459 30.30 22.21 14.84
N ASP A 460 31.30 22.74 15.54
CA ASP A 460 31.51 22.47 16.96
C ASP A 460 30.54 23.22 17.89
N ALA A 461 29.72 24.12 17.33
CA ALA A 461 28.60 24.72 18.05
C ALA A 461 27.38 23.81 17.92
N ASP A 462 26.99 23.14 19.01
CA ASP A 462 25.72 22.39 19.13
C ASP A 462 24.52 23.32 18.88
N GLN A 463 24.21 23.59 17.61
CA GLN A 463 22.99 24.29 17.21
C GLN A 463 21.96 23.24 16.79
N ASP A 464 21.05 22.93 17.70
CA ASP A 464 19.88 22.12 17.40
C ASP A 464 19.04 22.84 16.32
N VAL A 465 18.71 22.12 15.25
CA VAL A 465 17.78 22.62 14.23
C VAL A 465 16.35 22.43 14.76
N VAL A 466 15.61 23.53 14.90
CA VAL A 466 14.23 23.53 15.39
C VAL A 466 13.31 23.93 14.25
N MET A 467 12.13 23.31 14.16
CA MET A 467 11.09 23.78 13.25
C MET A 467 10.31 24.91 13.94
N ASP A 468 10.23 26.07 13.30
CA ASP A 468 9.39 27.20 13.73
C ASP A 468 8.32 27.45 12.66
N ASN A 469 7.04 27.36 13.03
CA ASN A 469 5.90 27.46 12.11
C ASN A 469 5.96 26.56 10.87
N GLY A 470 6.59 25.38 10.98
CA GLY A 470 6.72 24.44 9.88
C GLY A 470 7.92 24.69 8.95
N GLU A 471 8.69 25.75 9.19
CA GLU A 471 9.94 26.03 8.50
C GLU A 471 11.13 25.68 9.41
N PRO A 472 12.22 25.13 8.87
CA PRO A 472 13.42 24.91 9.65
C PRO A 472 14.06 26.25 10.02
N PHE A 473 14.00 26.59 11.31
CA PHE A 473 14.60 27.80 11.85
C PHE A 473 16.04 27.54 12.24
N TYR A 474 16.87 28.49 11.86
CA TYR A 474 18.25 28.56 12.29
C TYR A 474 18.46 29.88 13.00
N GLY A 475 19.27 29.87 14.07
CA GLY A 475 19.93 31.11 14.50
C GLY A 475 20.69 31.75 13.31
N HIS A 476 21.16 32.99 13.45
CA HIS A 476 21.84 33.71 12.35
C HIS A 476 22.98 32.88 11.71
N LEU A 477 22.68 32.16 10.62
CA LEU A 477 23.68 31.44 9.84
C LEU A 477 24.43 32.42 8.95
N PRO A 478 25.74 32.26 8.77
CA PRO A 478 26.48 33.00 7.77
C PRO A 478 25.83 32.82 6.40
N SER A 479 25.70 33.90 5.61
CA SER A 479 25.07 33.87 4.27
C SER A 479 25.80 33.00 3.24
N ARG A 480 26.90 32.35 3.63
CA ARG A 480 27.73 31.45 2.83
C ARG A 480 27.50 29.97 3.18
N LEU A 481 26.70 29.69 4.20
CA LEU A 481 26.39 28.34 4.62
C LEU A 481 25.31 27.76 3.71
N ILE A 482 25.53 26.54 3.18
CA ILE A 482 24.46 25.76 2.56
C ILE A 482 23.39 25.47 3.62
N SER A 483 22.14 25.71 3.28
CA SER A 483 21.00 25.51 4.18
C SER A 483 19.74 25.10 3.40
N TYR A 484 18.62 24.91 4.10
CA TYR A 484 17.33 24.70 3.45
C TYR A 484 16.97 25.89 2.55
N GLY A 485 16.25 25.60 1.47
CA GLY A 485 15.87 26.53 0.41
C GLY A 485 16.98 26.87 -0.59
N ASP A 486 18.24 26.47 -0.34
CA ASP A 486 19.31 26.71 -1.31
C ASP A 486 19.16 25.81 -2.54
N THR A 487 19.44 26.38 -3.71
CA THR A 487 19.38 25.69 -5.00
C THR A 487 20.59 24.77 -5.21
N VAL A 488 20.32 23.58 -5.75
CA VAL A 488 21.32 22.58 -6.12
C VAL A 488 21.10 22.17 -7.58
N ASP A 489 22.11 22.34 -8.41
CA ASP A 489 22.18 21.70 -9.72
C ASP A 489 22.80 20.31 -9.55
N ILE A 490 22.13 19.29 -10.06
CA ILE A 490 22.55 17.90 -10.03
C ILE A 490 22.82 17.44 -11.45
N ARG A 491 24.00 16.87 -11.67
CA ARG A 491 24.37 16.19 -12.92
C ARG A 491 24.18 14.70 -12.74
N VAL A 492 23.54 14.08 -13.72
CA VAL A 492 23.31 12.64 -13.77
C VAL A 492 23.87 12.08 -15.07
N ASP A 493 24.48 10.89 -14.99
CA ASP A 493 25.27 10.32 -16.09
C ASP A 493 24.99 8.82 -16.34
N GLY A 494 23.96 8.26 -15.71
CA GLY A 494 23.61 6.85 -15.81
C GLY A 494 22.40 6.45 -14.99
N ILE A 495 22.05 5.17 -15.09
CA ILE A 495 20.92 4.55 -14.39
C ILE A 495 21.46 3.39 -13.57
N GLY A 496 21.28 3.49 -12.25
CA GLY A 496 21.46 2.37 -11.34
C GLY A 496 20.17 1.59 -11.15
N PHE A 497 20.27 0.30 -10.86
CA PHE A 497 19.10 -0.55 -10.70
C PHE A 497 19.31 -1.70 -9.71
N ILE A 498 18.20 -2.12 -9.12
CA ILE A 498 18.02 -3.42 -8.48
C ILE A 498 16.93 -4.12 -9.29
N PRO A 499 17.24 -5.24 -9.97
CA PRO A 499 16.28 -5.89 -10.85
C PRO A 499 14.91 -6.14 -10.21
N ASN A 500 13.84 -5.84 -10.94
CA ASN A 500 12.44 -5.97 -10.51
C ASN A 500 12.03 -5.18 -9.25
N LYS A 501 12.93 -4.33 -8.73
CA LYS A 501 12.74 -3.62 -7.47
C LYS A 501 12.84 -2.11 -7.62
N MET A 502 13.92 -1.59 -8.20
CA MET A 502 14.20 -0.15 -8.16
C MET A 502 15.08 0.30 -9.31
N TYR A 503 14.82 1.51 -9.80
CA TYR A 503 15.68 2.26 -10.71
C TYR A 503 15.99 3.63 -10.10
N GLY A 504 17.22 4.11 -10.30
CA GLY A 504 17.65 5.43 -9.84
C GLY A 504 18.63 6.10 -10.80
N LEU A 505 18.53 7.42 -10.96
CA LEU A 505 19.52 8.19 -11.71
C LEU A 505 20.78 8.33 -10.88
N ARG A 506 21.91 7.94 -11.46
CA ARG A 506 23.20 8.07 -10.81
C ARG A 506 23.64 9.53 -10.83
N VAL A 507 23.90 10.08 -9.66
CA VAL A 507 24.42 11.44 -9.52
C VAL A 507 25.93 11.43 -9.71
N SER A 508 26.42 12.18 -10.69
CA SER A 508 27.85 12.33 -10.99
C SER A 508 28.45 13.56 -10.34
N ARG A 509 27.66 14.63 -10.18
CA ARG A 509 28.11 15.90 -9.63
C ARG A 509 26.96 16.71 -9.06
N THR A 510 27.23 17.46 -8.00
CA THR A 510 26.34 18.50 -7.49
C THR A 510 27.03 19.86 -7.50
N VAL A 511 26.27 20.92 -7.78
CA VAL A 511 26.69 22.32 -7.64
C VAL A 511 25.64 23.03 -6.80
N THR A 512 26.01 23.43 -5.59
CA THR A 512 25.09 24.12 -4.66
C THR A 512 25.38 25.61 -4.65
N TYR A 513 24.33 26.41 -4.53
CA TYR A 513 24.40 27.87 -4.51
C TYR A 513 23.94 28.41 -3.15
N PRO A 514 24.85 28.56 -2.16
CA PRO A 514 24.52 29.09 -0.84
C PRO A 514 23.86 30.47 -0.89
N GLY A 515 22.89 30.69 0.00
CA GLY A 515 22.21 31.98 0.17
C GLY A 515 21.22 32.31 -0.96
N THR A 516 20.79 31.32 -1.73
CA THR A 516 19.77 31.50 -2.78
C THR A 516 18.35 31.57 -2.20
N ARG A 517 18.12 31.07 -0.98
CA ARG A 517 16.82 31.16 -0.30
C ARG A 517 16.23 32.59 -0.21
N ASN A 518 17.08 33.62 -0.07
CA ASN A 518 16.65 35.02 0.15
C ASN A 518 16.43 35.82 -1.15
N THR A 519 16.57 35.22 -2.34
CA THR A 519 16.49 36.00 -3.58
C THR A 519 15.06 36.35 -3.98
N LYS A 520 14.06 35.56 -3.56
CA LYS A 520 12.64 35.86 -3.84
C LYS A 520 12.16 37.15 -3.16
N GLU A 521 12.66 37.48 -1.97
CA GLU A 521 12.32 38.74 -1.26
C GLU A 521 13.01 39.97 -1.83
N ARG A 522 14.14 39.82 -2.53
CA ARG A 522 14.90 40.95 -3.08
C ARG A 522 14.41 41.43 -4.44
N GLU A 523 13.66 40.61 -5.18
CA GLU A 523 13.13 41.00 -6.49
C GLU A 523 11.89 41.90 -6.40
N SER A 524 11.21 41.97 -5.26
CA SER A 524 10.08 42.88 -5.02
C SER A 524 10.51 44.28 -4.54
N GLY A 525 11.78 44.47 -4.14
CA GLY A 525 12.32 45.74 -3.67
C GLY A 525 12.99 46.57 -4.77
N ILE A 526 12.24 46.96 -5.81
CA ILE A 526 12.71 47.94 -6.80
C ILE A 526 12.62 49.32 -6.16
N ASN A 527 13.62 49.73 -5.36
CA ASN A 527 13.73 51.11 -4.94
C ASN A 527 15.18 51.62 -5.06
N ASN A 528 15.31 52.68 -5.86
CA ASN A 528 16.40 53.64 -5.95
C ASN A 528 17.77 53.15 -6.45
N GLY A 529 17.86 52.90 -7.77
CA GLY A 529 18.92 53.42 -8.66
C GLY A 529 20.40 53.03 -8.45
N HIS A 530 20.77 52.39 -7.34
CA HIS A 530 22.14 51.96 -7.09
C HIS A 530 22.31 50.50 -7.46
N VAL A 531 22.93 50.28 -8.63
CA VAL A 531 23.44 48.97 -9.07
C VAL A 531 24.51 48.51 -8.07
N GLN A 532 24.10 47.83 -7.00
CA GLN A 532 25.05 47.10 -6.16
C GLN A 532 25.72 46.05 -7.06
N LYS A 533 27.05 46.14 -7.18
CA LYS A 533 27.86 45.14 -7.90
C LYS A 533 27.46 43.76 -7.39
N ARG A 534 26.84 42.93 -8.24
CA ARG A 534 26.48 41.55 -7.92
C ARG A 534 27.74 40.85 -7.40
N ALA A 535 27.81 40.64 -6.09
CA ALA A 535 28.87 39.82 -5.51
C ALA A 535 28.87 38.49 -6.27
N LYS A 536 30.03 38.07 -6.81
CA LYS A 536 30.16 36.79 -7.50
C LYS A 536 29.64 35.71 -6.56
N ARG A 537 28.48 35.12 -6.87
CA ARG A 537 27.89 34.04 -6.06
C ARG A 537 28.92 32.91 -6.04
N ARG A 538 29.43 32.59 -4.86
CA ARG A 538 30.28 31.42 -4.67
C ARG A 538 29.36 30.20 -4.76
N PHE A 539 29.77 29.20 -5.52
CA PHE A 539 29.09 27.91 -5.59
C PHE A 539 30.01 26.84 -5.00
N VAL A 540 29.42 25.78 -4.46
CA VAL A 540 30.15 24.63 -3.93
C VAL A 540 29.91 23.45 -4.85
N THR A 541 30.98 22.78 -5.28
CA THR A 541 30.88 21.59 -6.14
C THR A 541 31.27 20.34 -5.36
N LYS A 542 30.59 19.23 -5.63
CA LYS A 542 31.04 17.89 -5.27
C LYS A 542 30.94 16.97 -6.47
N ASN A 543 31.99 16.19 -6.71
CA ASN A 543 31.98 15.13 -7.71
C ASN A 543 31.77 13.79 -6.98
N PHE A 544 30.96 12.92 -7.58
CA PHE A 544 30.70 11.58 -7.07
C PHE A 544 31.44 10.58 -7.95
N HIS A 545 32.18 9.68 -7.30
CA HIS A 545 32.91 8.63 -7.99
C HIS A 545 32.08 7.34 -8.06
N SER A 546 32.30 6.55 -9.11
CA SER A 546 31.68 5.24 -9.29
C SER A 546 32.36 4.12 -8.50
N SER A 547 33.28 4.45 -7.60
CA SER A 547 34.08 3.51 -6.83
C SER A 547 33.19 2.56 -6.02
N GLY A 548 33.18 1.27 -6.35
CA GLY A 548 32.32 0.28 -5.67
C GLY A 548 31.02 -0.05 -6.39
N LEU A 549 30.71 0.64 -7.50
CA LEU A 549 29.65 0.26 -8.42
C LEU A 549 30.19 -0.60 -9.59
N VAL A 550 29.38 -1.57 -10.02
CA VAL A 550 29.64 -2.41 -11.18
C VAL A 550 28.95 -1.79 -12.40
N SER A 551 29.76 -1.36 -13.37
CA SER A 551 29.26 -0.91 -14.68
C SER A 551 29.00 -2.14 -15.54
N VAL A 552 27.79 -2.31 -16.07
CA VAL A 552 27.42 -3.54 -16.82
C VAL A 552 28.23 -3.71 -18.12
N THR A 553 28.75 -2.61 -18.67
CA THR A 553 29.43 -2.62 -19.97
C THR A 553 30.96 -2.60 -19.87
N GLU A 554 31.51 -2.34 -18.68
CA GLU A 554 32.95 -2.40 -18.49
C GLU A 554 33.27 -3.84 -18.07
N ASN A 555 34.04 -4.56 -18.90
CA ASN A 555 34.57 -5.88 -18.53
C ASN A 555 35.06 -5.79 -17.08
N LYS A 556 34.56 -6.68 -16.20
CA LYS A 556 34.97 -6.72 -14.79
C LYS A 556 36.48 -6.54 -14.78
N PRO A 557 37.01 -5.46 -14.17
CA PRO A 557 38.45 -5.32 -14.13
C PRO A 557 39.00 -6.58 -13.46
N GLU A 558 39.90 -7.28 -14.15
CA GLU A 558 40.63 -8.42 -13.61
C GLU A 558 41.45 -7.90 -12.41
N HIS A 559 40.85 -7.86 -11.23
CA HIS A 559 41.47 -7.28 -10.04
C HIS A 559 41.98 -8.37 -9.11
N ASN A 560 43.31 -8.52 -9.16
CA ASN A 560 44.17 -9.42 -8.39
C ASN A 560 44.34 -9.06 -6.89
N ASN A 561 43.41 -8.37 -6.22
CA ASN A 561 43.54 -8.12 -4.76
C ASN A 561 42.20 -7.78 -4.08
N ASP A 562 41.61 -8.76 -3.40
CA ASP A 562 40.33 -8.63 -2.67
C ASP A 562 40.35 -7.61 -1.52
N ASN A 563 41.52 -7.29 -0.96
CA ASN A 563 41.62 -6.46 0.25
C ASN A 563 41.49 -4.94 0.02
N GLU A 564 41.83 -4.43 -1.17
CA GLU A 564 41.71 -3.00 -1.47
C GLU A 564 40.26 -2.62 -1.83
N TYR A 565 39.52 -3.56 -2.43
CA TYR A 565 38.12 -3.40 -2.82
C TYR A 565 37.17 -3.28 -1.61
N VAL A 566 37.43 -4.03 -0.53
CA VAL A 566 36.64 -3.97 0.72
C VAL A 566 36.82 -2.63 1.45
N ASN A 567 38.02 -2.04 1.40
CA ASN A 567 38.28 -0.74 2.03
C ASN A 567 37.76 0.44 1.21
N ALA A 568 37.72 0.34 -0.13
CA ALA A 568 37.12 1.34 -1.01
C ALA A 568 35.59 1.48 -0.84
N ARG A 569 34.89 0.39 -0.50
CA ARG A 569 33.44 0.41 -0.18
C ARG A 569 33.07 1.31 1.02
N ARG A 570 34.04 1.70 1.86
CA ARG A 570 33.74 2.34 3.15
C ARG A 570 33.59 3.86 3.15
N LYS A 571 33.70 4.59 2.03
CA LYS A 571 33.75 6.08 2.10
C LYS A 571 32.93 6.93 1.13
N THR A 572 32.31 6.37 0.09
CA THR A 572 31.47 7.17 -0.81
C THR A 572 30.06 6.60 -0.89
N TYR A 573 29.13 7.23 -0.16
CA TYR A 573 27.71 7.01 -0.39
C TYR A 573 27.39 7.41 -1.84
N HIS A 574 27.16 6.43 -2.70
CA HIS A 574 26.62 6.70 -4.02
C HIS A 574 25.28 7.42 -3.85
N SER A 575 25.12 8.53 -4.54
CA SER A 575 23.88 9.31 -4.52
C SER A 575 23.11 8.99 -5.78
N PHE A 576 21.87 8.57 -5.59
CA PHE A 576 20.94 8.32 -6.67
C PHE A 576 19.68 9.17 -6.42
N ILE A 577 19.06 9.64 -7.51
CA ILE A 577 17.68 10.15 -7.48
C ILE A 577 16.78 8.95 -7.78
N VAL A 578 15.83 8.64 -6.90
CA VAL A 578 14.90 7.52 -7.10
C VAL A 578 14.04 7.83 -8.35
N LEU A 579 14.09 6.98 -9.38
CA LEU A 579 13.21 7.11 -10.55
C LEU A 579 11.90 6.36 -10.33
N ALA A 580 12.02 5.11 -9.90
CA ALA A 580 10.91 4.19 -9.76
C ALA A 580 11.27 3.07 -8.79
N TYR A 581 10.29 2.60 -8.03
CA TYR A 581 10.46 1.39 -7.21
C TYR A 581 9.15 0.65 -6.99
N ASN A 582 9.28 -0.67 -6.87
CA ASN A 582 8.19 -1.60 -6.69
C ASN A 582 7.82 -1.69 -5.20
N GLU A 583 7.08 -0.68 -4.70
CA GLU A 583 6.57 -0.65 -3.33
C GLU A 583 5.78 -1.90 -2.96
N ALA A 584 5.04 -2.38 -3.94
CA ALA A 584 4.24 -3.58 -3.88
C ALA A 584 5.04 -4.85 -3.62
N GLY A 585 6.24 -4.95 -4.21
CA GLY A 585 7.23 -5.98 -3.90
C GLY A 585 7.92 -5.80 -2.55
N GLY A 586 7.44 -4.88 -1.70
CA GLY A 586 8.06 -4.52 -0.41
C GLY A 586 9.30 -3.66 -0.56
N THR A 587 9.58 -3.13 -1.75
CA THR A 587 10.77 -2.31 -1.97
C THR A 587 10.58 -0.95 -1.31
N HIS A 588 11.58 -0.50 -0.57
CA HIS A 588 11.53 0.80 0.10
C HIS A 588 12.63 1.74 -0.39
N MET A 589 12.39 3.05 -0.30
CA MET A 589 13.37 4.08 -0.66
C MET A 589 14.75 3.88 -0.01
N ARG A 590 14.80 3.27 1.19
CA ARG A 590 16.07 2.97 1.88
C ARG A 590 16.96 1.97 1.15
N GLU A 591 16.39 1.14 0.27
CA GLU A 591 17.15 0.23 -0.58
C GLU A 591 17.93 0.95 -1.68
N ILE A 592 17.73 2.25 -1.90
CA ILE A 592 18.52 2.99 -2.90
C ILE A 592 20.03 2.92 -2.65
N SER A 593 20.45 2.82 -1.39
CA SER A 593 21.87 2.67 -1.04
C SER A 593 22.43 1.28 -1.35
N THR A 594 21.58 0.31 -1.68
CA THR A 594 22.01 -1.05 -2.05
C THR A 594 22.19 -1.22 -3.56
N ILE A 595 21.83 -0.20 -4.36
CA ILE A 595 22.15 -0.17 -5.79
C ILE A 595 23.67 -0.28 -5.97
N ASN A 596 24.11 -1.39 -6.56
CA ASN A 596 25.50 -1.68 -6.84
C ASN A 596 25.80 -1.83 -8.33
N THR A 597 24.77 -1.93 -9.17
CA THR A 597 24.89 -2.10 -10.63
C THR A 597 24.29 -0.89 -11.33
N PHE A 598 24.96 -0.43 -12.39
CA PHE A 598 24.48 0.69 -13.19
C PHE A 598 24.97 0.62 -14.64
N ILE A 599 24.33 1.41 -15.50
CA ILE A 599 24.75 1.66 -16.88
C ILE A 599 24.93 3.18 -17.11
N LYS A 600 26.04 3.59 -17.73
CA LYS A 600 26.28 4.98 -18.13
C LYS A 600 25.45 5.34 -19.35
N PHE A 601 25.01 6.60 -19.45
CA PHE A 601 24.30 7.09 -20.64
C PHE A 601 25.10 6.89 -21.94
N ASN A 602 26.44 7.00 -21.91
CA ASN A 602 27.32 6.69 -23.04
C ASN A 602 27.10 5.30 -23.64
N ASN A 603 26.63 4.36 -22.81
CA ASN A 603 26.53 2.95 -23.14
C ASN A 603 25.05 2.52 -23.31
N ILE A 604 24.10 3.44 -23.19
CA ILE A 604 22.68 3.17 -23.41
C ILE A 604 22.42 3.21 -24.92
N THR A 605 22.04 2.07 -25.45
CA THR A 605 21.58 1.86 -26.84
C THR A 605 20.41 0.89 -26.80
N LYS A 606 19.60 0.84 -27.85
CA LYS A 606 18.51 -0.15 -27.92
C LYS A 606 19.01 -1.59 -27.71
N LYS A 607 20.18 -1.92 -28.27
CA LYS A 607 20.82 -3.24 -28.12
C LYS A 607 21.22 -3.52 -26.67
N THR A 608 21.83 -2.56 -25.99
CA THR A 608 22.26 -2.74 -24.59
C THR A 608 21.08 -2.81 -23.64
N LEU A 609 20.01 -2.03 -23.88
CA LEU A 609 18.78 -2.13 -23.07
C LEU A 609 18.11 -3.49 -23.21
N HIS A 610 17.95 -4.02 -24.43
CA HIS A 610 17.44 -5.38 -24.62
C HIS A 610 18.32 -6.45 -23.96
N SER A 611 19.65 -6.27 -24.00
CA SER A 611 20.58 -7.18 -23.29
C SER A 611 20.37 -7.13 -21.78
N LEU A 612 20.20 -5.94 -21.21
CA LEU A 612 19.93 -5.77 -19.78
C LEU A 612 18.59 -6.39 -19.38
N ASP A 613 17.55 -6.16 -20.18
CA ASP A 613 16.22 -6.71 -19.95
C ASP A 613 16.26 -8.24 -19.97
N SER A 614 16.99 -8.84 -20.92
CA SER A 614 17.15 -10.29 -21.00
C SER A 614 18.06 -10.88 -19.91
N GLU A 615 19.16 -10.20 -19.53
CA GLU A 615 20.15 -10.74 -18.61
C GLU A 615 19.75 -10.56 -17.15
N PHE A 616 19.16 -9.41 -16.82
CA PHE A 616 18.81 -9.04 -15.45
C PHE A 616 17.30 -9.08 -15.19
N GLY A 617 16.47 -9.28 -16.20
CA GLY A 617 15.01 -9.18 -16.04
C GLY A 617 14.59 -7.74 -15.73
N THR A 618 15.24 -6.76 -16.35
CA THR A 618 14.79 -5.36 -16.27
C THR A 618 13.72 -5.07 -17.33
N ASN A 619 13.06 -3.91 -17.21
CA ASN A 619 12.14 -3.39 -18.22
C ASN A 619 12.64 -2.05 -18.78
N MET A 620 13.97 -1.87 -18.88
CA MET A 620 14.57 -0.59 -19.25
C MET A 620 14.20 -0.16 -20.68
N THR A 621 14.00 -1.10 -21.61
CA THR A 621 13.60 -0.77 -22.98
C THR A 621 12.26 -0.03 -23.01
N ASP A 622 11.29 -0.43 -22.18
CA ASP A 622 9.98 0.22 -22.10
C ASP A 622 10.01 1.50 -21.27
N LEU A 623 10.93 1.55 -20.28
CA LEU A 623 11.05 2.66 -19.35
C LEU A 623 11.79 3.87 -19.94
N ILE A 624 12.62 3.72 -20.97
CA ILE A 624 13.52 4.79 -21.44
C ILE A 624 13.16 5.19 -22.87
N ASP A 625 12.73 6.44 -23.05
CA ASP A 625 12.67 7.07 -24.37
C ASP A 625 14.09 7.50 -24.79
N LEU A 626 14.70 6.71 -25.67
CA LEU A 626 16.07 6.92 -26.16
C LEU A 626 16.23 8.23 -26.94
N ASP A 627 15.20 8.67 -27.66
CA ASP A 627 15.25 9.90 -28.44
C ASP A 627 15.24 11.11 -27.50
N GLN A 628 14.38 11.08 -26.48
CA GLN A 628 14.33 12.13 -25.45
C GLN A 628 15.61 12.15 -24.61
N LEU A 629 16.14 10.97 -24.23
CA LEU A 629 17.42 10.89 -23.54
C LEU A 629 18.54 11.51 -24.38
N THR A 630 18.62 11.16 -25.67
CA THR A 630 19.64 11.68 -26.59
C THR A 630 19.54 13.19 -26.76
N ARG A 631 18.32 13.76 -26.79
CA ARG A 631 18.10 15.21 -26.83
C ARG A 631 18.48 15.91 -25.53
N ALA A 632 18.27 15.25 -24.39
CA ALA A 632 18.52 15.83 -23.07
C ALA A 632 20.00 15.81 -22.65
N VAL A 633 20.75 14.78 -23.07
CA VAL A 633 22.16 14.63 -22.66
C VAL A 633 23.07 15.62 -23.37
N SER A 634 24.00 16.19 -22.60
CA SER A 634 25.08 17.05 -23.08
C SER A 634 26.42 16.32 -23.00
N VAL A 635 27.30 16.59 -23.96
CA VAL A 635 28.66 16.05 -23.97
C VAL A 635 29.55 16.93 -23.10
N ARG A 636 30.18 16.34 -22.09
CA ARG A 636 31.21 16.99 -21.28
C ARG A 636 32.52 16.24 -21.40
N SER A 637 33.62 16.97 -21.51
CA SER A 637 34.97 16.40 -21.43
C SER A 637 35.58 16.70 -20.05
N ASP A 638 36.26 15.72 -19.44
CA ASP A 638 37.14 15.98 -18.29
C ASP A 638 38.51 16.52 -18.75
N SER A 639 39.39 16.81 -17.79
CA SER A 639 40.76 17.29 -18.06
C SER A 639 41.63 16.26 -18.80
N ARG A 640 41.18 15.01 -18.92
CA ARG A 640 41.83 13.92 -19.65
C ARG A 640 41.16 13.66 -21.00
N ASN A 641 40.26 14.54 -21.46
CA ASN A 641 39.46 14.41 -22.68
C ASN A 641 38.52 13.20 -22.71
N ASN A 642 38.21 12.58 -21.57
CA ASN A 642 37.17 11.56 -21.52
C ASN A 642 35.81 12.25 -21.71
N ARG A 643 35.03 11.78 -22.68
CA ARG A 643 33.68 12.30 -22.96
C ARG A 643 32.65 11.56 -22.11
N PHE A 644 31.82 12.32 -21.41
CA PHE A 644 30.69 11.84 -20.62
C PHE A 644 29.41 12.46 -21.16
N LEU A 645 28.36 11.66 -21.28
CA LEU A 645 27.00 12.11 -21.51
C LEU A 645 26.34 12.32 -20.15
N GLU A 646 25.99 13.58 -19.86
CA GLU A 646 25.26 13.94 -18.65
C GLU A 646 24.15 14.95 -18.98
N PHE A 647 23.03 14.88 -18.27
CA PHE A 647 22.05 15.98 -18.26
C PHE A 647 21.96 16.59 -16.86
N SER A 648 21.44 17.82 -16.80
CA SER A 648 21.31 18.57 -15.55
C SER A 648 19.86 18.57 -15.11
N VAL A 649 19.67 18.42 -13.81
CA VAL A 649 18.43 18.76 -13.12
C VAL A 649 18.75 19.73 -12.00
N SER A 650 17.76 20.48 -11.55
CA SER A 650 17.89 21.44 -10.46
C SER A 650 16.77 21.24 -9.45
N GLY A 651 17.03 21.66 -8.23
CA GLY A 651 16.10 21.57 -7.12
C GLY A 651 16.52 22.43 -5.95
N SER A 652 15.74 22.40 -4.87
CA SER A 652 16.05 23.06 -3.60
C SER A 652 16.20 22.04 -2.49
N ILE A 653 17.03 22.38 -1.49
CA ILE A 653 17.17 21.56 -0.29
C ILE A 653 15.95 21.78 0.58
N GLU A 654 15.15 20.74 0.76
CA GLU A 654 13.89 20.80 1.51
C GLU A 654 13.83 19.70 2.57
N PRO A 655 13.11 19.92 3.69
CA PRO A 655 12.65 18.83 4.53
C PRO A 655 11.46 18.13 3.84
N ILE A 656 11.56 16.81 3.63
CA ILE A 656 10.44 16.01 3.11
C ILE A 656 9.60 15.56 4.30
N THR A 657 8.47 16.24 4.49
CA THR A 657 7.52 15.92 5.56
C THR A 657 6.51 14.87 5.13
N ARG A 658 6.23 13.92 6.03
CA ARG A 658 5.10 12.99 5.95
C ARG A 658 4.21 13.16 7.16
N VAL A 659 3.02 12.61 7.13
CA VAL A 659 2.13 12.59 8.28
C VAL A 659 2.21 11.25 8.99
N THR A 660 2.31 11.29 10.32
CA THR A 660 2.22 10.12 11.18
C THR A 660 0.91 10.12 11.97
N VAL A 661 0.49 8.95 12.42
CA VAL A 661 -0.60 8.79 13.40
C VAL A 661 0.05 8.60 14.77
N ALA A 662 -0.29 9.49 15.69
CA ALA A 662 0.39 9.66 16.97
C ALA A 662 -0.61 9.72 18.12
N PRO A 663 -0.30 9.20 19.32
CA PRO A 663 -1.08 9.48 20.52
C PRO A 663 -1.20 10.98 20.81
N LEU A 664 -2.35 11.40 21.35
CA LEU A 664 -2.68 12.80 21.59
C LEU A 664 -1.76 13.43 22.64
N ASP A 665 -1.42 12.69 23.70
CA ASP A 665 -0.54 13.09 24.80
C ASP A 665 0.93 13.26 24.39
N LYS A 666 1.38 12.49 23.40
CA LYS A 666 2.79 12.49 22.99
C LYS A 666 3.15 13.76 22.25
N LYS A 667 4.25 14.36 22.71
CA LYS A 667 4.97 15.40 21.99
C LYS A 667 6.02 14.75 21.09
N TYR A 668 5.99 15.14 19.83
CA TYR A 668 6.90 14.67 18.80
C TYR A 668 7.78 15.84 18.39
N GLY A 669 9.09 15.59 18.35
CA GLY A 669 10.03 16.49 17.74
C GLY A 669 9.91 16.45 16.22
N PRO A 670 10.58 17.38 15.52
CA PRO A 670 10.47 17.51 14.07
C PRO A 670 10.88 16.24 13.30
N ASN A 671 11.76 15.41 13.88
CA ASN A 671 12.20 14.13 13.31
C ASN A 671 11.28 12.94 13.62
N GLY A 672 10.11 13.19 14.25
CA GLY A 672 9.24 12.13 14.75
C GLY A 672 9.82 11.37 15.96
N GLU A 673 10.87 11.89 16.57
CA GLU A 673 11.39 11.46 17.86
C GLU A 673 10.40 11.87 18.95
N ILE A 674 10.08 10.96 19.86
CA ILE A 674 9.26 11.32 21.02
C ILE A 674 10.16 12.21 21.89
N THR A 675 9.72 13.43 22.21
CA THR A 675 10.56 14.40 22.96
C THR A 675 10.83 13.97 24.39
N GLU A 676 10.05 13.02 24.91
CA GLU A 676 10.48 12.23 26.04
C GLU A 676 11.69 11.42 25.57
N LYS A 677 12.90 11.87 25.95
CA LYS A 677 14.12 11.06 25.84
C LYS A 677 13.72 9.67 26.28
N ARG A 678 13.67 8.70 25.35
CA ARG A 678 13.55 7.30 25.72
C ARG A 678 14.70 7.07 26.67
N VAL A 679 14.39 7.00 27.97
CA VAL A 679 15.37 6.63 28.97
C VAL A 679 15.79 5.26 28.50
N LYS A 680 17.02 5.15 27.98
CA LYS A 680 17.57 3.87 27.57
C LYS A 680 17.44 3.01 28.81
N LEU A 681 16.57 2.02 28.73
CA LEU A 681 16.38 1.08 29.82
C LEU A 681 17.76 0.50 30.14
N PRO A 682 18.13 0.40 31.43
CA PRO A 682 19.42 -0.13 31.85
C PRO A 682 19.76 -1.47 31.18
N VAL A 683 18.74 -2.29 30.89
CA VAL A 683 18.86 -3.56 30.18
C VAL A 683 17.94 -3.59 28.96
N SER A 684 18.52 -3.82 27.77
CA SER A 684 17.76 -3.99 26.52
C SER A 684 17.28 -5.43 26.38
N ILE A 685 16.02 -5.68 26.75
CA ILE A 685 15.39 -7.02 26.67
C ILE A 685 15.46 -7.59 25.25
N GLY A 686 15.15 -6.78 24.23
CA GLY A 686 15.23 -7.21 22.83
C GLY A 686 16.64 -7.65 22.42
N ARG A 687 17.67 -6.98 22.93
CA ARG A 687 19.06 -7.38 22.68
C ARG A 687 19.40 -8.68 23.41
N LEU A 688 18.96 -8.87 24.65
CA LEU A 688 19.15 -10.13 25.37
C LEU A 688 18.48 -11.30 24.64
N ILE A 689 17.26 -11.10 24.12
CA ILE A 689 16.55 -12.10 23.32
C ILE A 689 17.37 -12.47 22.07
N ILE A 690 17.91 -11.47 21.35
CA ILE A 690 18.77 -11.72 20.18
C ILE A 690 20.07 -12.43 20.59
N GLU A 691 20.69 -12.06 21.71
CA GLU A 691 21.92 -12.67 22.19
C GLU A 691 21.72 -14.14 22.61
N PHE A 692 20.58 -14.48 23.24
CA PHE A 692 20.26 -15.85 23.64
C PHE A 692 19.79 -16.73 22.47
N TRP A 693 18.96 -16.19 21.59
CA TRP A 693 18.24 -17.00 20.59
C TRP A 693 18.74 -16.80 19.16
N GLY A 694 19.43 -15.70 18.88
CA GLY A 694 19.96 -15.38 17.56
C GLY A 694 18.87 -15.46 16.48
N ASP A 695 19.19 -16.17 15.40
CA ASP A 695 18.30 -16.34 14.24
C ASP A 695 17.13 -17.32 14.50
N LYS A 696 17.06 -17.96 15.68
CA LYS A 696 15.95 -18.89 16.02
C LYS A 696 14.64 -18.16 16.34
N ILE A 697 14.69 -16.86 16.58
CA ILE A 697 13.50 -16.04 16.85
C ILE A 697 13.32 -15.00 15.75
N SER A 698 12.11 -14.93 15.18
CA SER A 698 11.78 -13.95 14.14
C SER A 698 11.72 -12.53 14.71
N ASN A 699 11.88 -11.51 13.85
CA ASN A 699 11.74 -10.10 14.26
C ASN A 699 10.38 -9.80 14.93
N MET A 700 9.32 -10.45 14.48
CA MET A 700 7.99 -10.35 15.09
C MET A 700 7.94 -11.08 16.45
N GLY A 701 8.58 -12.25 16.55
CA GLY A 701 8.76 -13.00 17.79
C GLY A 701 9.51 -12.22 18.86
N ILE A 702 10.53 -11.43 18.48
CA ILE A 702 11.24 -10.54 19.42
C ILE A 702 10.26 -9.54 20.07
N GLY A 703 9.37 -8.93 19.28
CA GLY A 703 8.37 -7.98 19.80
C GLY A 703 7.40 -8.62 20.79
N LYS A 704 6.92 -9.84 20.51
CA LYS A 704 6.06 -10.60 21.44
C LYS A 704 6.83 -11.03 22.70
N GLY A 705 8.06 -11.51 22.53
CA GLY A 705 8.95 -11.92 23.62
C GLY A 705 9.26 -10.76 24.58
N ILE A 706 9.50 -9.55 24.06
CA ILE A 706 9.68 -8.36 24.90
C ILE A 706 8.46 -8.13 25.78
N LYS A 707 7.24 -8.10 25.21
CA LYS A 707 6.00 -7.89 25.98
C LYS A 707 5.76 -8.98 27.02
N PHE A 708 6.08 -10.23 26.68
CA PHE A 708 5.96 -11.36 27.60
C PHE A 708 6.92 -11.23 28.79
N ILE A 709 8.18 -10.88 28.53
CA ILE A 709 9.19 -10.66 29.57
C ILE A 709 8.84 -9.44 30.43
N GLU A 710 8.38 -8.35 29.83
CA GLU A 710 7.93 -7.15 30.56
C GLU A 710 6.79 -7.50 31.53
N LYS A 711 5.83 -8.32 31.08
CA LYS A 711 4.74 -8.82 31.94
C LYS A 711 5.27 -9.70 33.08
N GLN A 712 6.17 -10.64 32.80
CA GLN A 712 6.79 -11.49 33.84
C GLN A 712 7.62 -10.70 34.84
N MET A 713 8.31 -9.65 34.38
CA MET A 713 9.04 -8.72 35.24
C MET A 713 8.09 -7.97 36.16
N GLU A 714 6.96 -7.47 35.64
CA GLU A 714 5.93 -6.81 36.43
C GLU A 714 5.33 -7.76 37.49
N GLU A 715 4.95 -8.97 37.11
CA GLU A 715 4.42 -10.01 38.01
C GLU A 715 5.42 -10.43 39.09
N SER A 716 6.71 -10.45 38.76
CA SER A 716 7.78 -10.86 39.67
C SER A 716 8.41 -9.69 40.45
N GLY A 717 7.94 -8.45 40.24
CA GLY A 717 8.51 -7.25 40.84
C GLY A 717 9.96 -6.95 40.42
N ILE A 718 10.40 -7.48 39.28
CA ILE A 718 11.75 -7.28 38.74
C ILE A 718 11.77 -5.93 38.00
N LYS A 719 12.69 -5.03 38.39
CA LYS A 719 12.82 -3.74 37.73
C LYS A 719 13.79 -3.84 36.56
N ASN A 720 13.57 -3.07 35.50
CA ASN A 720 14.59 -2.92 34.45
C ASN A 720 15.75 -2.08 34.99
N SER A 721 16.74 -2.75 35.59
CA SER A 721 17.91 -2.18 36.26
C SER A 721 19.14 -3.05 35.99
N LEU A 722 20.35 -2.51 36.19
CA LEU A 722 21.57 -3.31 36.03
C LEU A 722 21.70 -4.35 37.14
N GLU A 723 21.17 -4.05 38.33
CA GLU A 723 21.17 -4.92 39.50
C GLU A 723 20.31 -6.18 39.28
N ASP A 724 19.21 -6.04 38.54
CA ASP A 724 18.29 -7.14 38.21
C ASP A 724 18.62 -7.83 36.87
N LYS A 725 19.72 -7.44 36.19
CA LYS A 725 20.06 -7.95 34.85
C LYS A 725 20.07 -9.49 34.77
N GLU A 726 20.68 -10.17 35.73
CA GLU A 726 20.76 -11.64 35.76
C GLU A 726 19.38 -12.29 35.88
N LYS A 727 18.45 -11.66 36.61
CA LYS A 727 17.06 -12.13 36.72
C LYS A 727 16.32 -11.97 35.40
N ILE A 728 16.55 -10.86 34.68
CA ILE A 728 15.98 -10.62 33.35
C ILE A 728 16.54 -11.63 32.35
N GLU A 729 17.85 -11.89 32.38
CA GLU A 729 18.49 -12.94 31.55
C GLU A 729 17.91 -14.33 31.83
N ASN A 730 17.62 -14.65 33.10
CA ASN A 730 16.97 -15.90 33.48
C ASN A 730 15.50 -16.00 33.01
N LEU A 731 14.78 -14.87 32.89
CA LEU A 731 13.46 -14.88 32.25
C LEU A 731 13.58 -15.10 30.75
N VAL A 732 14.55 -14.45 30.10
CA VAL A 732 14.79 -14.57 28.65
C VAL A 732 15.24 -15.97 28.26
N SER A 733 16.05 -16.63 29.08
CA SER A 733 16.55 -18.00 28.82
C SER A 733 15.46 -19.07 28.94
N LYS A 734 14.35 -18.76 29.62
CA LYS A 734 13.16 -19.63 29.75
C LYS A 734 12.14 -19.43 28.63
N LEU A 735 12.35 -18.46 27.72
CA LEU A 735 11.49 -18.31 26.55
C LEU A 735 11.68 -19.50 25.63
N GLU A 736 10.61 -20.15 25.20
CA GLU A 736 10.69 -21.09 24.09
C GLU A 736 10.42 -20.33 22.78
N PRO A 737 11.38 -20.27 21.82
CA PRO A 737 11.21 -19.50 20.58
C PRO A 737 9.99 -19.89 19.75
N THR A 738 9.55 -21.14 19.88
CA THR A 738 8.37 -21.69 19.21
C THR A 738 7.06 -21.05 19.65
N ASP A 739 7.01 -20.47 20.85
CA ASP A 739 5.80 -19.87 21.40
C ASP A 739 5.52 -18.48 20.80
N PHE A 740 6.51 -17.89 20.12
CA PHE A 740 6.47 -16.51 19.65
C PHE A 740 6.68 -16.34 18.14
N ASN A 741 7.24 -17.36 17.46
CA ASN A 741 7.30 -17.45 16.00
C ASN A 741 5.92 -17.74 15.41
#